data_AF-A0A6J3BWP4-F1
#
_entry.id   AF-A0A6J3BWP4-F1
#
_cell.length_a   1.000
_cell.length_b   1.000
_cell.length_c   1.000
_cell.angle_alpha   90.00
_cell.angle_beta   90.00
_cell.angle_gamma   90.00
#
_symmetry.space_group_name_H-M   'P 1'
#
loop_
_entity.id
_entity.type
_entity.pdbx_description
1 polymer ?
#
loop_
_entity_poly.entity_id
_entity_poly.type
_entity_poly.pdbx_seq_one_letter_code
_entity_poly.pdbx_strand_id
1 'polypeptide(L)'
;MAGVCEKFSKRFLPLLGCILLIHVAEYIPTATAGGHCIWHGVCWNQTESPFKKTNCYYDGPAYPIEESTRSIMEYYCPDIAAGGLACCDGEQLRNLKEKIAPAETMLSRCPSCWENFVKHICSLTCAPNQSEFMFPKVLADYNSTTKQVREVDYHLSMTYMSATFDSCSQVQMPSSNQLAFDVLCGDYSSRYCTPQRLFDFLGNASSPFVPFQINYISNDTAGDGFIPNNPPTTPCNVGKNGQPGCSCLDCAASCPAPPPPQPAPRPFSIHGADGYAVIMAIVFVIFTTLFLSGVYCCNQQENAIEWARAAEARRGGGPETSPLHSHRSSVASEGNQDMPGEPPSGWTGDQPDGGADPTFFEKLGASTERILEDFFEWWGNIMASRPWVVLFWGMCLVIALGYGMKFTQLTTNPVELWASPNSRSRIEREYFDSHFEPFYRTEMVIISSKGLPTIEHETPGGTVKFGPVFNSTFMLEVLELQNKIMALNNGHGIEEICYQPLSSAFDSEVTADKCAIMSVWGWWENSAELFESDLEDNAYLDKIISCANNPYTCLAPYGGPVLPAVALGGFLAPGEQLDRNTRFHEATALIITILVNNKYDKEQLKPALEWEKEFIKFMKNYTENSMPSYMDIAYTSERSIEDELDRETQSDVSTILVSYFIMFAYISISLGRFTSFSRLLIDSKITLGLGGVFIVLASVVCSVGIFGYADVPATMIIVEVIPFLVLAVGVDNIFILVQTSQREGRRPDETIAEHIGRTLQVFYFRMYLGIVLVGAAHGLIFLPVMLSYIGSPVNKQKLANHMLRGKEMTVAETSLTRVRHGTGHRYVYVQTVA
;
A
#
# COMPACT_ATOMS: atom_id res chain seq x y z
N MET A 1 89.99 -7.51 43.01
CA MET A 1 89.37 -7.48 44.35
C MET A 1 87.96 -6.92 44.19
N ALA A 2 86.90 -7.67 43.87
CA ALA A 2 86.56 -9.01 44.38
C ALA A 2 86.78 -9.03 45.90
N GLY A 3 85.75 -8.65 46.68
CA GLY A 3 85.81 -8.73 48.13
C GLY A 3 85.00 -7.71 48.94
N VAL A 4 84.51 -6.61 48.35
CA VAL A 4 83.78 -5.56 49.12
C VAL A 4 82.30 -5.43 48.72
N CYS A 5 81.89 -6.05 47.61
CA CYS A 5 80.50 -6.03 47.12
C CYS A 5 79.59 -7.09 47.81
N GLU A 6 80.13 -7.98 48.65
CA GLU A 6 79.38 -9.11 49.21
C GLU A 6 78.94 -8.93 50.68
N LYS A 7 79.46 -7.92 51.38
CA LYS A 7 79.11 -7.61 52.78
C LYS A 7 78.10 -6.47 52.96
N PHE A 8 77.81 -5.70 51.90
CA PHE A 8 76.86 -4.58 51.96
C PHE A 8 75.42 -5.01 51.63
N SER A 9 75.23 -6.08 50.83
CA SER A 9 73.91 -6.57 50.42
C SER A 9 73.22 -7.48 51.46
N LYS A 10 73.97 -8.17 52.33
CA LYS A 10 73.42 -9.14 53.30
C LYS A 10 72.96 -8.54 54.65
N ARG A 11 73.12 -7.23 54.87
CA ARG A 11 72.65 -6.56 56.11
C ARG A 11 71.47 -5.61 55.92
N PHE A 12 71.09 -5.28 54.69
CA PHE A 12 69.97 -4.35 54.41
C PHE A 12 68.67 -5.04 53.96
N LEU A 13 68.71 -6.33 53.64
CA LEU A 13 67.52 -7.09 53.25
C LEU A 13 66.53 -7.45 54.39
N PRO A 14 66.92 -7.62 55.67
CA PRO A 14 65.92 -7.92 56.71
C PRO A 14 65.24 -6.67 57.30
N LEU A 15 65.75 -5.46 57.03
CA LEU A 15 65.14 -4.21 57.51
C LEU A 15 64.02 -3.70 56.59
N LEU A 16 64.09 -3.97 55.28
CA LEU A 16 63.00 -3.65 54.34
C LEU A 16 61.82 -4.62 54.46
N GLY A 17 62.06 -5.87 54.89
CA GLY A 17 61.01 -6.87 55.12
C GLY A 17 60.10 -6.56 56.32
N CYS A 18 60.63 -5.89 57.36
CA CYS A 18 59.83 -5.52 58.53
C CYS A 18 59.02 -4.22 58.34
N ILE A 19 59.46 -3.29 57.48
CA ILE A 19 58.71 -2.05 57.19
C ILE A 19 57.56 -2.31 56.21
N LEU A 20 57.69 -3.29 55.30
CA LEU A 20 56.59 -3.72 54.42
C LEU A 20 55.49 -4.52 55.15
N LEU A 21 55.78 -5.12 56.30
CA LEU A 21 54.78 -5.80 57.13
C LEU A 21 53.98 -4.85 58.04
N ILE A 22 54.46 -3.63 58.27
CA ILE A 22 53.73 -2.62 59.06
C ILE A 22 52.77 -1.81 58.18
N HIS A 23 53.05 -1.62 56.88
CA HIS A 23 52.10 -1.00 55.95
C HIS A 23 51.01 -1.95 55.42
N VAL A 24 51.13 -3.26 55.63
CA VAL A 24 50.06 -4.24 55.33
C VAL A 24 49.17 -4.51 56.54
N ALA A 25 49.53 -4.02 57.73
CA ALA A 25 48.72 -4.17 58.95
C ALA A 25 47.72 -3.01 59.20
N GLU A 26 47.73 -1.95 58.40
CA GLU A 26 46.72 -0.87 58.43
C GLU A 26 45.58 -1.05 57.40
N TYR A 27 45.54 -2.19 56.70
CA TYR A 27 44.37 -2.62 55.93
C TYR A 27 43.84 -3.97 56.45
N ILE A 28 43.77 -4.11 57.78
CA ILE A 28 42.73 -4.95 58.37
C ILE A 28 41.52 -4.03 58.48
N PRO A 29 40.44 -4.21 57.69
CA PRO A 29 39.20 -3.56 58.02
C PRO A 29 38.83 -4.05 59.42
N THR A 30 39.01 -3.18 60.40
CA THR A 30 38.38 -3.30 61.70
C THR A 30 36.91 -3.56 61.42
N ALA A 31 36.38 -4.67 61.92
CA ALA A 31 34.99 -5.08 61.79
C ALA A 31 34.06 -3.92 62.20
N THR A 32 33.68 -3.12 61.23
CA THR A 32 32.51 -2.25 61.27
C THR A 32 31.36 -3.11 60.80
N ALA A 33 30.49 -3.50 61.73
CA ALA A 33 29.18 -4.14 61.52
C ALA A 33 29.00 -4.80 60.13
N GLY A 34 29.61 -5.98 59.93
CA GLY A 34 29.53 -6.67 58.64
C GLY A 34 28.08 -7.06 58.31
N GLY A 35 27.66 -6.80 57.07
CA GLY A 35 26.38 -7.26 56.54
C GLY A 35 26.19 -8.77 56.76
N HIS A 36 24.97 -9.17 57.07
CA HIS A 36 24.54 -10.54 57.31
C HIS A 36 23.52 -10.96 56.24
N CYS A 37 23.23 -12.26 56.17
CA CYS A 37 22.18 -12.78 55.29
C CYS A 37 20.80 -12.42 55.86
N ILE A 38 19.77 -12.42 55.01
CA ILE A 38 18.36 -12.30 55.47
C ILE A 38 17.57 -13.60 55.30
N TRP A 39 18.11 -14.53 54.50
CA TRP A 39 17.60 -15.87 54.33
C TRP A 39 18.72 -16.87 54.05
N HIS A 40 18.44 -18.16 54.26
CA HIS A 40 19.28 -19.27 53.83
C HIS A 40 18.45 -20.55 53.81
N GLY A 41 18.44 -21.25 52.68
CA GLY A 41 17.66 -22.46 52.46
C GLY A 41 16.21 -22.22 52.02
N VAL A 42 15.55 -23.31 51.62
CA VAL A 42 14.20 -23.29 51.03
C VAL A 42 13.17 -23.76 52.06
N CYS A 43 12.18 -22.91 52.35
CA CYS A 43 11.05 -23.21 53.22
C CYS A 43 9.79 -23.16 52.37
N TRP A 44 9.25 -24.32 52.00
CA TRP A 44 8.15 -24.43 51.06
C TRP A 44 7.15 -25.49 51.49
N ASN A 45 5.87 -25.18 51.34
CA ASN A 45 4.77 -26.10 51.58
C ASN A 45 4.03 -26.42 50.27
N GLN A 46 4.15 -27.67 49.82
CA GLN A 46 3.62 -28.11 48.52
C GLN A 46 2.10 -28.01 48.43
N THR A 47 1.39 -28.15 49.55
CA THR A 47 -0.08 -28.09 49.60
C THR A 47 -0.64 -26.67 49.53
N GLU A 48 0.14 -25.66 49.94
CA GLU A 48 -0.28 -24.25 49.89
C GLU A 48 0.09 -23.55 48.59
N SER A 49 1.23 -23.90 47.99
CA SER A 49 1.63 -23.31 46.70
C SER A 49 2.52 -24.26 45.90
N PRO A 50 1.97 -25.11 45.02
CA PRO A 50 2.73 -26.20 44.38
C PRO A 50 3.90 -25.74 43.50
N PHE A 51 3.95 -24.47 43.08
CA PHE A 51 4.94 -23.96 42.13
C PHE A 51 5.77 -22.76 42.63
N LYS A 52 5.45 -22.19 43.79
CA LYS A 52 6.12 -21.00 44.35
C LYS A 52 6.87 -21.34 45.64
N LYS A 53 8.15 -21.69 45.49
CA LYS A 53 9.05 -21.98 46.61
C LYS A 53 9.54 -20.68 47.26
N THR A 54 9.50 -20.62 48.59
CA THR A 54 9.95 -19.46 49.40
C THR A 54 11.23 -19.78 50.18
N ASN A 55 11.94 -18.74 50.62
CA ASN A 55 13.18 -18.87 51.37
C ASN A 55 12.93 -18.92 52.89
N CYS A 56 13.77 -19.63 53.63
CA CYS A 56 13.76 -19.63 55.09
C CYS A 56 14.45 -18.38 55.64
N TYR A 57 13.83 -17.69 56.60
CA TYR A 57 14.43 -16.56 57.29
C TYR A 57 15.69 -16.96 58.06
N TYR A 58 16.76 -16.19 57.90
CA TYR A 58 18.06 -16.43 58.53
C TYR A 58 18.82 -15.12 58.62
N ASP A 59 19.30 -14.75 59.81
CA ASP A 59 19.98 -13.48 60.10
C ASP A 59 21.46 -13.65 60.48
N GLY A 60 22.08 -14.75 60.06
CA GLY A 60 23.49 -15.06 60.36
C GLY A 60 24.47 -14.74 59.22
N PRO A 61 25.76 -15.11 59.37
CA PRO A 61 26.79 -14.84 58.38
C PRO A 61 26.66 -15.68 57.10
N ALA A 62 27.26 -15.21 56.00
CA ALA A 62 27.33 -15.93 54.74
C ALA A 62 28.12 -17.25 54.84
N TYR A 63 27.74 -18.25 54.04
CA TYR A 63 28.37 -19.57 54.00
C TYR A 63 29.36 -19.70 52.85
N PRO A 64 30.38 -20.57 52.96
CA PRO A 64 31.21 -20.96 51.83
C PRO A 64 30.37 -21.63 50.73
N ILE A 65 30.64 -21.27 49.48
CA ILE A 65 29.92 -21.83 48.32
C ILE A 65 30.19 -23.33 48.20
N GLU A 66 29.12 -24.12 48.04
CA GLU A 66 29.22 -25.58 47.89
C GLU A 66 29.85 -25.96 46.54
N GLU A 67 30.84 -26.86 46.56
CA GLU A 67 31.56 -27.28 45.35
C GLU A 67 30.64 -27.92 44.29
N SER A 68 29.56 -28.60 44.71
CA SER A 68 28.60 -29.25 43.81
C SER A 68 27.76 -28.26 42.97
N THR A 69 27.63 -27.01 43.41
CA THR A 69 26.84 -25.95 42.74
C THR A 69 27.69 -24.77 42.30
N ARG A 70 29.00 -24.81 42.53
CA ARG A 70 29.97 -23.80 42.12
C ARG A 70 29.89 -23.47 40.63
N SER A 71 29.70 -24.46 39.76
CA SER A 71 29.57 -24.24 38.31
C SER A 71 28.32 -23.42 37.93
N ILE A 72 27.24 -23.52 38.70
CA ILE A 72 26.02 -22.72 38.50
C ILE A 72 26.30 -21.27 38.91
N MET A 73 26.98 -21.09 40.05
CA MET A 73 27.37 -19.77 40.54
C MET A 73 28.36 -19.07 39.59
N GLU A 74 29.35 -19.77 39.06
CA GLU A 74 30.33 -19.21 38.11
C GLU A 74 29.70 -18.78 36.78
N TYR A 75 28.63 -19.47 36.36
CA TYR A 75 27.91 -19.14 35.12
C TYR A 75 27.01 -17.91 35.29
N TYR A 76 26.14 -17.88 36.31
CA TYR A 76 25.19 -16.79 36.49
C TYR A 76 25.76 -15.61 37.30
N CYS A 77 26.52 -15.88 38.36
CA CYS A 77 26.96 -14.89 39.34
C CYS A 77 28.49 -14.89 39.55
N PRO A 78 29.30 -14.62 38.51
CA PRO A 78 30.76 -14.77 38.57
C PRO A 78 31.42 -13.87 39.63
N ASP A 79 30.87 -12.68 39.89
CA ASP A 79 31.41 -11.75 40.89
C ASP A 79 31.27 -12.29 42.32
N ILE A 80 30.16 -12.98 42.63
CA ILE A 80 29.93 -13.64 43.93
C ILE A 80 30.77 -14.92 44.03
N ALA A 81 30.87 -15.69 42.94
CA ALA A 81 31.71 -16.89 42.89
C ALA A 81 33.18 -16.58 43.22
N ALA A 82 33.70 -15.44 42.74
CA ALA A 82 35.06 -14.99 43.02
C ALA A 82 35.29 -14.64 44.51
N GLY A 83 34.26 -14.17 45.22
CA GLY A 83 34.31 -13.85 46.65
C GLY A 83 34.28 -15.06 47.59
N GLY A 84 33.80 -16.21 47.11
CA GLY A 84 33.83 -17.49 47.84
C GLY A 84 32.80 -17.67 48.96
N LEU A 85 32.06 -16.61 49.33
CA LEU A 85 31.00 -16.62 50.34
C LEU A 85 29.67 -16.20 49.71
N ALA A 86 28.56 -16.85 50.07
CA ALA A 86 27.23 -16.54 49.59
C ALA A 86 26.15 -16.78 50.67
N CYS A 87 25.03 -16.07 50.57
CA CYS A 87 23.85 -16.24 51.44
C CYS A 87 22.83 -17.26 50.91
N CYS A 88 23.20 -18.07 49.91
CA CYS A 88 22.30 -19.05 49.30
C CYS A 88 22.91 -20.45 49.28
N ASP A 89 22.05 -21.46 49.32
CA ASP A 89 22.44 -22.87 49.26
C ASP A 89 22.29 -23.49 47.86
N GLY A 90 22.70 -24.76 47.73
CA GLY A 90 22.65 -25.48 46.47
C GLY A 90 21.23 -25.71 45.93
N GLU A 91 20.20 -25.77 46.80
CA GLU A 91 18.81 -25.91 46.35
C GLU A 91 18.27 -24.59 45.80
N GLN A 92 18.55 -23.47 46.47
CA GLN A 92 18.21 -22.13 46.01
C GLN A 92 18.85 -21.82 44.65
N LEU A 93 20.11 -22.21 44.43
CA LEU A 93 20.79 -22.05 43.13
C LEU A 93 20.18 -22.88 42.01
N ARG A 94 19.72 -24.11 42.29
CA ARG A 94 19.02 -24.94 41.29
C ARG A 94 17.65 -24.35 40.96
N ASN A 95 16.91 -23.89 41.97
CA ASN A 95 15.64 -23.20 41.76
C ASN A 95 15.82 -21.92 40.94
N LEU A 96 16.88 -21.14 41.22
CA LEU A 96 17.24 -19.96 40.44
C LEU A 96 17.48 -20.31 38.96
N LYS A 97 18.30 -21.32 38.68
CA LYS A 97 18.59 -21.79 37.32
C LYS A 97 17.31 -22.15 36.54
N GLU A 98 16.39 -22.89 37.16
CA GLU A 98 15.14 -23.29 36.51
C GLU A 98 14.21 -22.10 36.24
N LYS A 99 14.14 -21.14 37.18
CA LYS A 99 13.21 -20.00 37.09
C LYS A 99 13.73 -18.84 36.23
N ILE A 100 15.04 -18.71 36.08
CA ILE A 100 15.63 -17.65 35.25
C ILE A 100 15.69 -18.01 33.75
N ALA A 101 15.56 -19.30 33.42
CA ALA A 101 15.68 -19.80 32.04
C ALA A 101 14.74 -19.13 31.02
N PRO A 102 13.44 -18.83 31.32
CA PRO A 102 12.59 -18.09 30.39
C PRO A 102 13.07 -16.66 30.12
N ALA A 103 13.66 -15.99 31.10
CA ALA A 103 14.26 -14.67 30.89
C ALA A 103 15.56 -14.78 30.08
N GLU A 104 16.33 -15.85 30.27
CA GLU A 104 17.54 -16.15 29.49
C GLU A 104 17.21 -16.31 28.00
N THR A 105 16.15 -17.04 27.65
CA THR A 105 15.74 -17.22 26.25
C THR A 105 15.30 -15.91 25.58
N MET A 106 14.77 -14.95 26.36
CA MET A 106 14.32 -13.65 25.86
C MET A 106 15.47 -12.62 25.75
N LEU A 107 16.35 -12.56 26.74
CA LEU A 107 17.33 -11.47 26.89
C LEU A 107 18.75 -11.81 26.41
N SER A 108 19.07 -13.10 26.22
CA SER A 108 20.42 -13.55 25.85
C SER A 108 20.91 -13.07 24.48
N ARG A 109 20.02 -12.56 23.61
CA ARG A 109 20.41 -11.94 22.32
C ARG A 109 21.32 -10.71 22.52
N CYS A 110 21.18 -10.02 23.66
CA CYS A 110 22.07 -8.94 24.08
C CYS A 110 22.80 -9.31 25.39
N PRO A 111 24.08 -9.76 25.33
CA PRO A 111 24.82 -10.19 26.50
C PRO A 111 24.95 -9.14 27.61
N SER A 112 25.13 -7.87 27.25
CA SER A 112 25.26 -6.77 28.21
C SER A 112 23.96 -6.53 28.99
N CYS A 113 22.81 -6.62 28.32
CA CYS A 113 21.49 -6.60 28.96
C CYS A 113 21.33 -7.78 29.92
N TRP A 114 21.60 -8.99 29.42
CA TRP A 114 21.47 -10.20 30.22
C TRP A 114 22.35 -10.16 31.48
N GLU A 115 23.60 -9.70 31.36
CA GLU A 115 24.50 -9.53 32.50
C GLU A 115 23.94 -8.56 33.55
N ASN A 116 23.44 -7.39 33.12
CA ASN A 116 22.80 -6.43 34.04
C ASN A 116 21.55 -7.02 34.70
N PHE A 117 20.74 -7.76 33.96
CA PHE A 117 19.55 -8.41 34.51
C PHE A 117 19.90 -9.46 35.57
N VAL A 118 20.88 -10.33 35.27
CA VAL A 118 21.28 -11.43 36.16
C VAL A 118 22.00 -10.92 37.42
N LYS A 119 22.84 -9.88 37.33
CA LYS A 119 23.51 -9.27 38.49
C LYS A 119 22.55 -8.87 39.60
N HIS A 120 21.39 -8.33 39.21
CA HIS A 120 20.33 -7.97 40.13
C HIS A 120 19.73 -9.20 40.84
N ILE A 121 19.43 -10.27 40.10
CA ILE A 121 18.87 -11.52 40.64
C ILE A 121 19.88 -12.24 41.54
N CYS A 122 21.15 -12.23 41.15
CA CYS A 122 22.26 -12.77 41.93
C CYS A 122 22.41 -12.03 43.26
N SER A 123 22.36 -10.70 43.23
CA SER A 123 22.49 -9.88 44.44
C SER A 123 21.31 -10.09 45.39
N LEU A 124 20.09 -10.12 44.84
CA LEU A 124 18.87 -10.44 45.58
C LEU A 124 19.00 -11.81 46.28
N THR A 125 19.46 -12.82 45.56
CA THR A 125 19.38 -14.22 46.04
C THR A 125 20.54 -14.62 46.94
N CYS A 126 21.77 -14.20 46.61
CA CYS A 126 23.00 -14.83 47.09
C CYS A 126 24.07 -13.86 47.64
N ALA A 127 23.89 -12.54 47.56
CA ALA A 127 24.91 -11.60 48.01
C ALA A 127 25.30 -11.82 49.49
N PRO A 128 26.59 -11.74 49.86
CA PRO A 128 27.03 -12.00 51.23
C PRO A 128 26.61 -10.90 52.24
N ASN A 129 26.20 -9.73 51.75
CA ASN A 129 25.84 -8.54 52.53
C ASN A 129 24.36 -8.12 52.33
N GLN A 130 23.45 -9.07 52.10
CA GLN A 130 22.03 -8.81 51.84
C GLN A 130 21.36 -7.84 52.80
N SER A 131 21.69 -7.88 54.10
CA SER A 131 21.08 -7.02 55.11
C SER A 131 21.31 -5.52 54.90
N GLU A 132 22.28 -5.13 54.06
CA GLU A 132 22.56 -3.72 53.76
C GLU A 132 21.48 -3.11 52.86
N PHE A 133 20.82 -3.92 52.03
CA PHE A 133 19.91 -3.45 50.98
C PHE A 133 18.59 -4.22 50.89
N MET A 134 18.35 -5.22 51.73
CA MET A 134 17.10 -5.99 51.77
C MET A 134 16.55 -6.08 53.19
N PHE A 135 15.22 -6.07 53.30
CA PHE A 135 14.51 -6.22 54.57
C PHE A 135 13.31 -7.17 54.44
N PRO A 136 13.23 -8.25 55.24
CA PRO A 136 12.09 -9.16 55.22
C PRO A 136 10.89 -8.52 55.92
N LYS A 137 9.94 -7.99 55.13
CA LYS A 137 8.78 -7.25 55.61
C LYS A 137 7.69 -8.15 56.20
N VAL A 138 7.41 -9.28 55.57
CA VAL A 138 6.43 -10.26 56.06
C VAL A 138 7.07 -11.62 56.23
N LEU A 139 7.04 -12.11 57.47
CA LEU A 139 7.47 -13.45 57.86
C LEU A 139 6.25 -14.27 58.29
N ALA A 140 6.19 -15.52 57.85
CA ALA A 140 5.20 -16.49 58.29
C ALA A 140 5.89 -17.69 58.94
N ASP A 141 5.22 -18.36 59.88
CA ASP A 141 5.78 -19.57 60.49
C ASP A 141 5.71 -20.73 59.48
N TYR A 142 6.83 -21.43 59.27
CA TYR A 142 6.90 -22.64 58.42
C TYR A 142 6.86 -23.91 59.28
N ASN A 143 7.63 -23.93 60.36
CA ASN A 143 7.60 -24.94 61.40
C ASN A 143 7.79 -24.26 62.78
N SER A 144 7.84 -25.03 63.88
CA SER A 144 7.97 -24.47 65.24
C SER A 144 9.28 -23.70 65.51
N THR A 145 10.25 -23.77 64.60
CA THR A 145 11.61 -23.21 64.76
C THR A 145 12.05 -22.30 63.60
N THR A 146 11.38 -22.37 62.45
CA THR A 146 11.80 -21.74 61.20
C THR A 146 10.65 -20.93 60.63
N LYS A 147 10.96 -19.69 60.21
CA LYS A 147 10.03 -18.80 59.51
C LYS A 147 10.35 -18.79 58.01
N GLN A 148 9.33 -18.61 57.19
CA GLN A 148 9.44 -18.40 55.75
C GLN A 148 9.22 -16.92 55.41
N VAL A 149 9.96 -16.43 54.42
CA VAL A 149 9.83 -15.06 53.91
C VAL A 149 8.73 -15.00 52.86
N ARG A 150 7.72 -14.13 53.07
CA ARG A 150 6.57 -13.96 52.17
C ARG A 150 6.58 -12.63 51.43
N GLU A 151 7.19 -11.61 52.02
CA GLU A 151 7.36 -10.29 51.40
C GLU A 151 8.70 -9.70 51.81
N VAL A 152 9.41 -9.10 50.87
CA VAL A 152 10.71 -8.45 51.10
C VAL A 152 10.73 -7.08 50.45
N ASP A 153 11.31 -6.11 51.14
CA ASP A 153 11.66 -4.82 50.57
C ASP A 153 13.10 -4.87 50.07
N TYR A 154 13.32 -4.53 48.81
CA TYR A 154 14.63 -4.53 48.16
C TYR A 154 14.97 -3.10 47.69
N HIS A 155 15.96 -2.51 48.35
CA HIS A 155 16.50 -1.20 48.02
C HIS A 155 17.51 -1.30 46.88
N LEU A 156 17.17 -0.74 45.74
CA LEU A 156 17.98 -0.78 44.52
C LEU A 156 18.21 0.65 44.01
N SER A 157 19.41 0.93 43.51
CA SER A 157 19.73 2.24 42.94
C SER A 157 18.88 2.51 41.70
N MET A 158 18.29 3.70 41.61
CA MET A 158 17.54 4.14 40.43
C MET A 158 18.47 4.24 39.20
N THR A 159 19.72 4.64 39.42
CA THR A 159 20.76 4.64 38.38
C THR A 159 20.98 3.24 37.82
N TYR A 160 21.05 2.22 38.68
CA TYR A 160 21.18 0.82 38.26
C TYR A 160 19.94 0.35 37.49
N MET A 161 18.74 0.64 38.01
CA MET A 161 17.48 0.27 37.38
C MET A 161 17.34 0.86 35.99
N SER A 162 17.65 2.16 35.83
CA SER A 162 17.61 2.84 34.54
C SER A 162 18.64 2.27 33.57
N ALA A 163 19.89 2.07 34.01
CA ALA A 163 20.93 1.53 33.13
C ALA A 163 20.61 0.09 32.67
N THR A 164 20.05 -0.73 33.55
CA THR A 164 19.59 -2.09 33.22
C THR A 164 18.44 -2.02 32.22
N PHE A 165 17.43 -1.19 32.49
CA PHE A 165 16.30 -0.97 31.59
C PHE A 165 16.76 -0.51 30.20
N ASP A 166 17.60 0.52 30.13
CA ASP A 166 18.09 1.10 28.87
C ASP A 166 18.88 0.07 28.07
N SER A 167 19.70 -0.75 28.73
CA SER A 167 20.48 -1.80 28.08
C SER A 167 19.62 -2.90 27.45
N CYS A 168 18.39 -3.09 27.95
CA CYS A 168 17.48 -4.16 27.55
C CYS A 168 16.27 -3.69 26.73
N SER A 169 15.99 -2.38 26.70
CA SER A 169 14.75 -1.79 26.18
C SER A 169 14.41 -2.11 24.73
N GLN A 170 15.41 -2.48 23.92
CA GLN A 170 15.25 -2.78 22.50
C GLN A 170 15.56 -4.24 22.14
N VAL A 171 15.80 -5.09 23.14
CA VAL A 171 16.12 -6.50 22.90
C VAL A 171 14.91 -7.21 22.31
N GLN A 172 15.10 -7.87 21.17
CA GLN A 172 14.05 -8.63 20.51
C GLN A 172 14.08 -10.10 20.91
N MET A 173 12.89 -10.66 21.15
CA MET A 173 12.72 -12.09 21.40
C MET A 173 12.97 -12.89 20.10
N PRO A 174 13.82 -13.93 20.14
CA PRO A 174 14.15 -14.71 18.94
C PRO A 174 12.96 -15.40 18.26
N SER A 175 11.92 -15.76 19.00
CA SER A 175 10.77 -16.54 18.51
C SER A 175 9.68 -15.71 17.84
N SER A 176 9.47 -14.46 18.27
CA SER A 176 8.36 -13.62 17.79
C SER A 176 8.81 -12.29 17.17
N ASN A 177 10.12 -11.97 17.19
CA ASN A 177 10.69 -10.70 16.74
C ASN A 177 10.09 -9.46 17.45
N GLN A 178 9.37 -9.66 18.55
CA GLN A 178 8.81 -8.62 19.43
C GLN A 178 9.84 -8.18 20.46
N LEU A 179 9.60 -7.07 21.13
CA LEU A 179 10.49 -6.61 22.19
C LEU A 179 10.27 -7.47 23.45
N ALA A 180 11.35 -7.85 24.13
CA ALA A 180 11.27 -8.66 25.34
C ALA A 180 10.40 -8.00 26.44
N PHE A 181 10.37 -6.67 26.48
CA PHE A 181 9.55 -5.91 27.43
C PHE A 181 8.06 -5.90 27.09
N ASP A 182 7.63 -6.38 25.92
CA ASP A 182 6.21 -6.64 25.66
C ASP A 182 5.68 -7.79 26.54
N VAL A 183 6.57 -8.67 27.03
CA VAL A 183 6.24 -9.78 27.94
C VAL A 183 6.69 -9.49 29.37
N LEU A 184 7.86 -8.86 29.55
CA LEU A 184 8.46 -8.63 30.86
C LEU A 184 7.93 -7.39 31.60
N CYS A 185 6.94 -6.67 31.07
CA CYS A 185 6.40 -5.47 31.71
C CYS A 185 4.89 -5.57 32.05
N GLY A 186 4.35 -6.80 32.09
CA GLY A 186 2.98 -7.08 32.51
C GLY A 186 1.94 -6.41 31.62
N ASP A 187 1.05 -5.62 32.22
CA ASP A 187 -0.04 -4.91 31.52
C ASP A 187 0.45 -3.79 30.58
N TYR A 188 1.74 -3.44 30.65
CA TYR A 188 2.34 -2.42 29.81
C TYR A 188 3.18 -3.09 28.72
N SER A 189 2.97 -2.73 27.44
CA SER A 189 3.92 -3.11 26.38
C SER A 189 5.26 -2.41 26.58
N SER A 190 6.28 -2.85 25.84
CA SER A 190 7.60 -2.21 25.73
C SER A 190 7.53 -0.70 25.46
N ARG A 191 6.46 -0.25 24.78
CA ARG A 191 6.16 1.15 24.45
C ARG A 191 5.90 2.00 25.70
N TYR A 192 5.19 1.45 26.68
CA TYR A 192 4.74 2.13 27.91
C TYR A 192 5.49 1.68 29.17
N CYS A 193 6.45 0.79 29.02
CA CYS A 193 7.27 0.30 30.12
C CYS A 193 8.24 1.39 30.62
N THR A 194 8.39 1.49 31.94
CA THR A 194 9.39 2.34 32.60
C THR A 194 10.32 1.47 33.45
N PRO A 195 11.51 1.97 33.86
CA PRO A 195 12.37 1.21 34.75
C PRO A 195 11.62 0.71 35.99
N GLN A 196 10.88 1.58 36.68
CA GLN A 196 10.11 1.18 37.87
C GLN A 196 9.08 0.08 37.54
N ARG A 197 8.27 0.24 36.48
CA ARG A 197 7.25 -0.74 36.09
C ARG A 197 7.83 -2.12 35.76
N LEU A 198 9.00 -2.15 35.11
CA LEU A 198 9.71 -3.41 34.83
C LEU A 198 10.04 -4.14 36.14
N PHE A 199 10.67 -3.45 37.10
CA PHE A 199 11.05 -4.07 38.36
C PHE A 199 9.82 -4.40 39.23
N ASP A 200 8.79 -3.56 39.24
CA ASP A 200 7.52 -3.86 39.90
C ASP A 200 6.91 -5.17 39.38
N PHE A 201 6.93 -5.39 38.05
CA PHE A 201 6.49 -6.66 37.46
C PHE A 201 7.37 -7.84 37.89
N LEU A 202 8.70 -7.68 37.91
CA LEU A 202 9.64 -8.70 38.40
C LEU A 202 9.46 -9.04 39.88
N GLY A 203 8.77 -8.19 40.64
CA GLY A 203 8.48 -8.38 42.07
C GLY A 203 7.03 -8.70 42.40
N ASN A 204 6.14 -8.67 41.42
CA ASN A 204 4.71 -8.85 41.63
C ASN A 204 4.34 -10.34 41.81
N ALA A 205 3.96 -10.71 43.03
CA ALA A 205 3.58 -12.08 43.38
C ALA A 205 2.30 -12.59 42.68
N SER A 206 1.51 -11.73 42.05
CA SER A 206 0.38 -12.15 41.20
C SER A 206 0.85 -12.82 39.92
N SER A 207 2.07 -12.52 39.46
CA SER A 207 2.66 -13.15 38.28
C SER A 207 2.99 -14.62 38.55
N PRO A 208 2.80 -15.54 37.58
CA PRO A 208 3.19 -16.95 37.72
C PRO A 208 4.71 -17.13 37.84
N PHE A 209 5.50 -16.15 37.40
CA PHE A 209 6.97 -16.22 37.40
C PHE A 209 7.59 -15.84 38.76
N VAL A 210 6.89 -15.06 39.58
CA VAL A 210 7.41 -14.52 40.84
C VAL A 210 6.91 -15.36 42.01
N PRO A 211 7.80 -15.95 42.84
CA PRO A 211 7.41 -16.86 43.90
C PRO A 211 6.79 -16.19 45.13
N PHE A 212 7.19 -14.95 45.46
CA PHE A 212 6.69 -14.19 46.60
C PHE A 212 6.89 -12.68 46.34
N GLN A 213 6.23 -11.82 47.12
CA GLN A 213 6.19 -10.39 46.82
C GLN A 213 7.55 -9.74 47.11
N ILE A 214 8.08 -9.01 46.13
CA ILE A 214 9.31 -8.21 46.25
C ILE A 214 8.96 -6.77 45.93
N ASN A 215 9.14 -5.88 46.91
CA ASN A 215 8.89 -4.46 46.72
C ASN A 215 10.21 -3.78 46.37
N TYR A 216 10.33 -3.29 45.13
CA TYR A 216 11.51 -2.55 44.68
C TYR A 216 11.42 -1.09 45.08
N ILE A 217 12.28 -0.69 46.02
CA ILE A 217 12.36 0.69 46.50
C ILE A 217 13.54 1.35 45.80
N SER A 218 13.23 2.27 44.88
CA SER A 218 14.22 2.98 44.07
C SER A 218 14.73 4.24 44.79
N ASN A 219 15.99 4.22 45.23
CA ASN A 219 16.69 5.37 45.82
C ASN A 219 18.18 5.31 45.50
N ASP A 220 18.83 6.44 45.21
CA ASP A 220 20.28 6.47 44.94
C ASP A 220 21.13 6.79 46.18
N THR A 221 20.52 7.34 47.23
CA THR A 221 21.21 7.71 48.47
C THR A 221 20.84 6.76 49.59
N ALA A 222 21.78 6.49 50.49
CA ALA A 222 21.50 5.77 51.73
C ALA A 222 20.44 6.53 52.55
N GLY A 223 19.40 5.82 52.96
CA GLY A 223 18.23 6.34 53.64
C GLY A 223 17.56 5.23 54.44
N ASP A 224 16.89 5.58 55.54
CA ASP A 224 16.18 4.64 56.42
C ASP A 224 17.02 3.46 56.97
N GLY A 225 18.35 3.62 57.01
CA GLY A 225 19.27 2.59 57.49
C GLY A 225 19.71 1.57 56.43
N PHE A 226 19.28 1.73 55.18
CA PHE A 226 19.66 0.87 54.05
C PHE A 226 20.57 1.60 53.07
N ILE A 227 21.49 0.86 52.46
CA ILE A 227 22.39 1.31 51.39
C ILE A 227 21.89 0.65 50.11
N PRO A 228 21.24 1.37 49.18
CA PRO A 228 20.71 0.77 47.96
C PRO A 228 21.79 0.02 47.16
N ASN A 229 21.47 -1.18 46.71
CA ASN A 229 22.40 -1.97 45.92
C ASN A 229 22.66 -1.29 44.55
N ASN A 230 23.92 -1.16 44.15
CA ASN A 230 24.32 -0.53 42.90
C ASN A 230 25.48 -1.29 42.23
N PRO A 231 25.23 -2.49 41.68
CA PRO A 231 26.26 -3.23 40.97
C PRO A 231 26.71 -2.51 39.69
N PRO A 232 27.94 -2.74 39.20
CA PRO A 232 28.41 -2.14 37.96
C PRO A 232 27.60 -2.63 36.75
N THR A 233 27.11 -1.70 35.94
CA THR A 233 26.34 -1.97 34.72
C THR A 233 27.19 -1.83 33.45
N THR A 234 26.86 -2.61 32.44
CA THR A 234 27.48 -2.56 31.12
C THR A 234 26.47 -2.00 30.12
N PRO A 235 26.76 -0.87 29.42
CA PRO A 235 25.84 -0.33 28.43
C PRO A 235 25.75 -1.26 27.21
N CYS A 236 24.61 -1.25 26.51
CA CYS A 236 24.35 -2.25 25.46
C CYS A 236 25.32 -2.18 24.26
N ASN A 237 25.94 -1.03 24.00
CA ASN A 237 26.91 -0.85 22.93
C ASN A 237 28.34 -1.34 23.26
N VAL A 238 28.59 -1.73 24.52
CA VAL A 238 29.89 -2.24 24.97
C VAL A 238 29.73 -3.71 25.34
N GLY A 239 30.57 -4.56 24.74
CA GLY A 239 30.64 -5.99 25.08
C GLY A 239 31.68 -6.27 26.15
N LYS A 240 31.61 -7.46 26.75
CA LYS A 240 32.64 -7.97 27.67
C LYS A 240 34.00 -8.09 26.95
N ASN A 241 35.10 -8.10 27.70
CA ASN A 241 36.46 -8.24 27.13
C ASN A 241 36.54 -9.38 26.10
N GLY A 242 36.76 -9.02 24.83
CA GLY A 242 36.86 -9.96 23.71
C GLY A 242 35.56 -10.25 22.95
N GLN A 243 34.43 -9.65 23.35
CA GLN A 243 33.13 -9.75 22.67
C GLN A 243 32.65 -8.37 22.19
N PRO A 244 32.01 -8.29 21.01
CA PRO A 244 31.36 -7.05 20.58
C PRO A 244 30.18 -6.70 21.48
N GLY A 245 29.78 -5.42 21.49
CA GLY A 245 28.52 -5.00 22.09
C GLY A 245 27.31 -5.59 21.37
N CYS A 246 26.11 -5.35 21.90
CA CYS A 246 24.87 -5.83 21.33
C CYS A 246 24.63 -5.27 19.92
N SER A 247 23.88 -6.03 19.10
CA SER A 247 23.57 -5.63 17.74
C SER A 247 22.76 -4.33 17.70
N CYS A 248 22.84 -3.57 16.60
CA CYS A 248 22.03 -2.35 16.41
C CYS A 248 20.51 -2.63 16.48
N LEU A 249 20.07 -3.85 16.14
CA LEU A 249 18.66 -4.26 16.27
C LEU A 249 18.22 -4.39 17.73
N ASP A 250 19.15 -4.71 18.64
CA ASP A 250 18.89 -4.86 20.09
C ASP A 250 19.28 -3.63 20.91
N CYS A 251 19.98 -2.69 20.29
CA CYS A 251 20.61 -1.56 20.96
C CYS A 251 20.84 -0.42 19.95
N ALA A 252 19.99 0.59 19.96
CA ALA A 252 20.13 1.77 19.10
C ALA A 252 21.47 2.50 19.31
N ALA A 253 22.05 2.43 20.51
CA ALA A 253 23.35 3.02 20.79
C ALA A 253 24.51 2.33 20.03
N SER A 254 24.30 1.12 19.50
CA SER A 254 25.23 0.42 18.61
C SER A 254 25.05 0.80 17.14
N CYS A 255 23.99 1.52 16.78
CA CYS A 255 23.69 1.86 15.39
C CYS A 255 24.61 2.97 14.85
N PRO A 256 25.05 2.87 13.59
CA PRO A 256 25.64 4.02 12.91
C PRO A 256 24.57 5.11 12.73
N ALA A 257 24.98 6.38 12.74
CA ALA A 257 24.07 7.48 12.44
C ALA A 257 23.46 7.28 11.03
N PRO A 258 22.14 7.48 10.86
CA PRO A 258 21.49 7.28 9.57
C PRO A 258 22.10 8.22 8.52
N PRO A 259 22.28 7.78 7.26
CA PRO A 259 22.72 8.68 6.21
C PRO A 259 21.70 9.82 6.06
N PRO A 260 22.15 11.04 5.70
CA PRO A 260 21.24 12.15 5.52
C PRO A 260 20.16 11.77 4.48
N PRO A 261 18.89 12.20 4.70
CA PRO A 261 17.81 11.87 3.79
C PRO A 261 18.20 12.28 2.37
N GLN A 262 17.99 11.37 1.41
CA GLN A 262 18.23 11.68 0.01
C GLN A 262 17.46 12.96 -0.36
N PRO A 263 18.10 13.91 -1.04
CA PRO A 263 17.43 15.13 -1.46
C PRO A 263 16.22 14.76 -2.33
N ALA A 264 15.13 15.52 -2.19
CA ALA A 264 13.94 15.32 -3.00
C ALA A 264 14.32 15.24 -4.49
N PRO A 265 13.71 14.32 -5.27
CA PRO A 265 14.02 14.19 -6.69
C PRO A 265 13.86 15.56 -7.35
N ARG A 266 14.92 16.01 -8.02
CA ARG A 266 14.92 17.32 -8.66
C ARG A 266 13.78 17.35 -9.68
N PRO A 267 13.03 18.46 -9.78
CA PRO A 267 12.06 18.62 -10.85
C PRO A 267 12.76 18.42 -12.20
N PHE A 268 12.02 17.84 -13.15
CA PHE A 268 12.50 17.62 -14.51
C PHE A 268 13.07 18.93 -15.06
N SER A 269 14.38 18.96 -15.30
CA SER A 269 15.10 20.17 -15.70
C SER A 269 16.03 19.86 -16.86
N ILE A 270 16.07 20.78 -17.82
CA ILE A 270 16.97 20.73 -18.98
C ILE A 270 17.89 21.93 -18.85
N HIS A 271 19.20 21.70 -18.71
CA HIS A 271 20.21 22.76 -18.50
C HIS A 271 19.90 23.74 -17.35
N GLY A 272 19.21 23.29 -16.29
CA GLY A 272 18.90 24.11 -15.12
C GLY A 272 17.64 24.97 -15.23
N ALA A 273 16.91 24.92 -16.35
CA ALA A 273 15.57 25.47 -16.49
C ALA A 273 14.51 24.37 -16.35
N ASP A 274 13.26 24.75 -16.05
CA ASP A 274 12.13 23.82 -16.02
C ASP A 274 11.99 23.12 -17.38
N GLY A 275 12.10 21.78 -17.37
CA GLY A 275 12.13 20.99 -18.59
C GLY A 275 10.86 21.13 -19.42
N TYR A 276 9.71 21.34 -18.77
CA TYR A 276 8.45 21.62 -19.47
C TYR A 276 8.50 22.96 -20.22
N ALA A 277 9.04 24.01 -19.59
CA ALA A 277 9.19 25.32 -20.23
C ALA A 277 10.14 25.27 -21.43
N VAL A 278 11.26 24.54 -21.32
CA VAL A 278 12.22 24.38 -22.42
C VAL A 278 11.59 23.65 -23.60
N ILE A 279 10.87 22.54 -23.34
CA ILE A 279 10.20 21.78 -24.40
C ILE A 279 9.12 22.64 -25.07
N MET A 280 8.29 23.34 -24.30
CA MET A 280 7.26 24.22 -24.85
C MET A 280 7.87 25.37 -25.67
N ALA A 281 9.02 25.90 -25.27
CA ALA A 281 9.75 26.90 -26.05
C ALA A 281 10.26 26.33 -27.37
N ILE A 282 10.81 25.11 -27.38
CA ILE A 282 11.25 24.42 -28.61
C ILE A 282 10.06 24.20 -29.54
N VAL A 283 8.94 23.68 -29.01
CA VAL A 283 7.70 23.47 -29.79
C VAL A 283 7.20 24.79 -30.37
N PHE A 284 7.19 25.86 -29.58
CA PHE A 284 6.78 27.19 -30.04
C PHE A 284 7.69 27.72 -31.15
N VAL A 285 9.01 27.56 -31.04
CA VAL A 285 9.97 27.98 -32.07
C VAL A 285 9.80 27.16 -33.35
N ILE A 286 9.65 25.84 -33.27
CA ILE A 286 9.41 24.99 -34.44
C ILE A 286 8.10 25.40 -35.13
N PHE A 287 7.02 25.57 -34.35
CA PHE A 287 5.73 25.97 -34.92
C PHE A 287 5.79 27.36 -35.55
N THR A 288 6.43 28.32 -34.89
CA THR A 288 6.55 29.70 -35.38
C THR A 288 7.44 29.78 -36.61
N THR A 289 8.55 29.02 -36.65
CA THR A 289 9.42 28.97 -37.84
C THR A 289 8.72 28.30 -39.02
N LEU A 290 8.01 27.19 -38.79
CA LEU A 290 7.18 26.56 -39.83
C LEU A 290 6.09 27.52 -40.31
N PHE A 291 5.38 28.20 -39.40
CA PHE A 291 4.35 29.17 -39.74
C PHE A 291 4.89 30.36 -40.53
N LEU A 292 5.96 31.01 -40.05
CA LEU A 292 6.59 32.14 -40.72
C LEU A 292 7.23 31.74 -42.05
N SER A 293 7.82 30.54 -42.15
CA SER A 293 8.33 30.01 -43.42
C SER A 293 7.21 29.76 -44.41
N GLY A 294 6.06 29.23 -43.96
CA GLY A 294 4.86 29.09 -44.78
C GLY A 294 4.35 30.45 -45.27
N VAL A 295 4.26 31.45 -44.39
CA VAL A 295 3.84 32.82 -44.76
C VAL A 295 4.84 33.44 -45.73
N TYR A 296 6.15 33.30 -45.52
CA TYR A 296 7.19 33.85 -46.39
C TYR A 296 7.19 33.18 -47.78
N CYS A 297 7.11 31.86 -47.83
CA CYS A 297 7.02 31.10 -49.09
C CYS A 297 5.73 31.42 -49.86
N CYS A 298 4.59 31.60 -49.18
CA CYS A 298 3.34 31.98 -49.83
C CYS A 298 3.31 33.45 -50.28
N ASN A 299 3.93 34.38 -49.54
CA ASN A 299 4.00 35.81 -49.91
C ASN A 299 4.94 36.09 -51.09
N GLN A 300 5.92 35.21 -51.37
CA GLN A 300 6.80 35.40 -52.52
C GLN A 300 6.04 35.36 -53.86
N GLN A 301 4.84 34.76 -53.88
CA GLN A 301 3.97 34.69 -55.05
C GLN A 301 3.23 36.02 -55.31
N GLU A 302 3.06 36.91 -54.32
CA GLU A 302 2.52 38.26 -54.54
C GLU A 302 3.56 39.25 -55.11
N ASN A 303 4.83 39.12 -54.73
CA ASN A 303 5.92 39.91 -55.33
C ASN A 303 6.10 39.57 -56.82
N ALA A 304 5.68 38.37 -57.24
CA ALA A 304 5.61 37.99 -58.65
C ALA A 304 4.51 38.76 -59.42
N ILE A 305 3.41 39.09 -58.75
CA ILE A 305 2.27 39.80 -59.35
C ILE A 305 2.55 41.32 -59.39
N GLU A 306 3.33 41.86 -58.45
CA GLU A 306 3.74 43.26 -58.47
C GLU A 306 4.72 43.60 -59.60
N TRP A 307 5.71 42.74 -59.93
CA TRP A 307 6.56 43.00 -61.11
C TRP A 307 5.78 42.85 -62.41
N ALA A 308 4.80 41.94 -62.47
CA ALA A 308 3.90 41.80 -63.63
C ALA A 308 2.99 43.03 -63.79
N ARG A 309 2.36 43.52 -62.70
CA ARG A 309 1.57 44.77 -62.72
C ARG A 309 2.41 46.01 -62.98
N ALA A 310 3.65 46.08 -62.50
CA ALA A 310 4.57 47.19 -62.77
C ALA A 310 5.09 47.17 -64.22
N ALA A 311 5.18 46.00 -64.85
CA ALA A 311 5.47 45.85 -66.27
C ALA A 311 4.26 46.28 -67.15
N GLU A 312 3.04 45.97 -66.72
CA GLU A 312 1.79 46.44 -67.35
C GLU A 312 1.64 47.97 -67.24
N ALA A 313 1.95 48.55 -66.08
CA ALA A 313 1.85 49.99 -65.81
C ALA A 313 2.85 50.86 -66.61
N ARG A 314 3.92 50.28 -67.17
CA ARG A 314 4.83 50.98 -68.10
C ARG A 314 4.33 50.99 -69.55
N ARG A 315 3.24 50.31 -69.88
CA ARG A 315 2.75 50.14 -71.27
C ARG A 315 1.44 50.83 -71.61
N GLY A 316 0.80 51.57 -70.71
CA GLY A 316 -0.44 52.27 -71.05
C GLY A 316 -0.67 53.51 -70.20
N GLY A 317 -0.40 54.69 -70.76
CA GLY A 317 -0.84 55.96 -70.22
C GLY A 317 -2.28 56.30 -70.66
N GLY A 318 -3.09 56.80 -69.73
CA GLY A 318 -4.42 57.36 -69.98
C GLY A 318 -5.23 57.45 -68.69
N PRO A 319 -5.73 58.63 -68.27
CA PRO A 319 -6.34 58.82 -66.96
C PRO A 319 -7.83 58.48 -67.02
N GLU A 320 -8.39 57.91 -65.94
CA GLU A 320 -9.66 58.38 -65.35
C GLU A 320 -10.12 57.54 -64.13
N THR A 321 -10.22 58.25 -63.01
CA THR A 321 -11.29 58.25 -61.99
C THR A 321 -11.88 56.93 -61.45
N SER A 322 -11.62 56.71 -60.15
CA SER A 322 -12.60 56.56 -59.05
C SER A 322 -12.49 55.28 -58.19
N PRO A 323 -12.87 55.36 -56.90
CA PRO A 323 -12.40 54.46 -55.87
C PRO A 323 -13.47 53.48 -55.35
N LEU A 324 -13.03 52.58 -54.47
CA LEU A 324 -13.78 51.85 -53.44
C LEU A 324 -14.59 50.59 -53.79
N HIS A 325 -14.50 49.69 -52.79
CA HIS A 325 -15.44 48.64 -52.36
C HIS A 325 -15.18 47.15 -52.71
N SER A 326 -14.37 46.59 -51.83
CA SER A 326 -14.59 45.36 -51.06
C SER A 326 -16.00 44.75 -50.98
N HIS A 327 -15.99 43.41 -50.99
CA HIS A 327 -16.89 42.47 -50.29
C HIS A 327 -18.32 42.26 -50.80
N ARG A 328 -18.43 41.26 -51.70
CA ARG A 328 -19.10 39.96 -51.49
C ARG A 328 -20.25 39.92 -50.45
N SER A 329 -21.48 39.90 -50.96
CA SER A 329 -22.59 39.12 -50.38
C SER A 329 -23.60 38.73 -51.46
N SER A 330 -23.75 37.41 -51.62
CA SER A 330 -24.99 36.66 -51.84
C SER A 330 -26.03 37.09 -52.90
N VAL A 331 -26.54 36.04 -53.55
CA VAL A 331 -27.94 35.78 -53.97
C VAL A 331 -28.08 35.53 -55.48
N ALA A 332 -28.73 34.38 -55.73
CA ALA A 332 -29.09 33.75 -56.98
C ALA A 332 -30.08 34.56 -57.83
N SER A 333 -30.13 34.24 -59.13
CA SER A 333 -31.35 33.98 -59.94
C SER A 333 -30.90 33.96 -61.42
N GLU A 334 -30.81 32.78 -62.02
CA GLU A 334 -31.71 32.26 -63.06
C GLU A 334 -31.59 32.96 -64.43
N GLY A 335 -31.36 32.15 -65.47
CA GLY A 335 -31.51 32.61 -66.86
C GLY A 335 -30.85 31.70 -67.89
N ASN A 336 -31.50 30.57 -68.18
CA ASN A 336 -31.44 29.76 -69.41
C ASN A 336 -30.78 30.42 -70.64
N GLN A 337 -29.86 29.69 -71.31
CA GLN A 337 -29.98 29.20 -72.70
C GLN A 337 -28.61 28.73 -73.23
N ASP A 338 -28.44 27.41 -73.39
CA ASP A 338 -27.44 26.85 -74.31
C ASP A 338 -28.18 26.31 -75.55
N MET A 339 -27.76 26.77 -76.74
CA MET A 339 -27.86 26.06 -78.01
C MET A 339 -26.61 26.38 -78.84
N PRO A 340 -26.09 25.42 -79.63
CA PRO A 340 -24.70 25.40 -80.07
C PRO A 340 -24.51 26.10 -81.42
N GLY A 341 -23.38 26.81 -81.56
CA GLY A 341 -22.90 27.37 -82.83
C GLY A 341 -21.48 26.88 -83.14
N GLU A 342 -21.33 26.25 -84.30
CA GLU A 342 -20.07 25.84 -84.93
C GLU A 342 -19.06 27.00 -85.14
N PRO A 343 -17.77 26.69 -85.35
CA PRO A 343 -16.69 27.67 -85.24
C PRO A 343 -16.37 28.38 -86.58
N PRO A 344 -15.83 29.61 -86.55
CA PRO A 344 -15.02 30.13 -87.64
C PRO A 344 -13.53 30.17 -87.26
N SER A 345 -12.80 29.31 -87.96
CA SER A 345 -11.47 29.45 -88.54
C SER A 345 -10.68 30.76 -88.43
N GLY A 346 -9.37 30.58 -88.20
CA GLY A 346 -8.26 31.50 -88.52
C GLY A 346 -7.97 32.53 -87.43
N TRP A 347 -6.76 32.72 -86.93
CA TRP A 347 -5.53 32.98 -87.67
C TRP A 347 -4.30 32.51 -86.87
N THR A 348 -3.33 31.99 -87.61
CA THR A 348 -1.95 31.70 -87.19
C THR A 348 -1.18 32.99 -86.88
N GLY A 349 -0.37 32.97 -85.81
CA GLY A 349 0.67 33.96 -85.55
C GLY A 349 1.31 33.75 -84.19
N ASP A 350 2.53 33.21 -84.19
CA ASP A 350 3.38 32.94 -83.04
C ASP A 350 3.45 34.09 -82.02
N GLN A 351 3.29 33.75 -80.74
CA GLN A 351 3.87 34.52 -79.64
C GLN A 351 4.34 33.55 -78.55
N PRO A 352 5.60 33.65 -78.07
CA PRO A 352 6.14 32.72 -77.10
C PRO A 352 5.53 33.02 -75.74
N ASP A 353 4.63 32.15 -75.27
CA ASP A 353 4.10 32.23 -73.92
C ASP A 353 5.20 31.84 -72.93
N GLY A 354 5.80 32.87 -72.31
CA GLY A 354 6.68 32.73 -71.16
C GLY A 354 5.89 32.37 -69.91
N GLY A 355 5.25 31.21 -69.90
CA GLY A 355 4.72 30.59 -68.69
C GLY A 355 5.84 29.83 -67.99
N ALA A 356 6.13 30.18 -66.74
CA ALA A 356 7.10 29.44 -65.93
C ALA A 356 6.74 27.94 -65.92
N ASP A 357 7.72 27.09 -66.27
CA ASP A 357 7.58 25.64 -66.18
C ASP A 357 7.17 25.23 -64.76
N PRO A 358 6.08 24.45 -64.57
CA PRO A 358 5.67 24.02 -63.25
C PRO A 358 6.79 23.23 -62.58
N THR A 359 6.97 23.46 -61.27
CA THR A 359 8.05 22.85 -60.49
C THR A 359 7.91 21.32 -60.47
N PHE A 360 9.00 20.58 -60.25
CA PHE A 360 8.98 19.11 -60.21
C PHE A 360 7.92 18.56 -59.24
N PHE A 361 7.73 19.22 -58.09
CA PHE A 361 6.72 18.84 -57.12
C PHE A 361 5.29 19.17 -57.56
N GLU A 362 5.07 20.27 -58.30
CA GLU A 362 3.76 20.57 -58.90
C GLU A 362 3.44 19.60 -60.05
N LYS A 363 4.42 19.24 -60.88
CA LYS A 363 4.26 18.23 -61.93
C LYS A 363 3.98 16.84 -61.34
N LEU A 364 4.71 16.46 -60.28
CA LEU A 364 4.49 15.20 -59.56
C LEU A 364 3.13 15.20 -58.84
N GLY A 365 2.76 16.32 -58.21
CA GLY A 365 1.48 16.51 -57.53
C GLY A 365 0.30 16.40 -58.50
N ALA A 366 0.33 17.15 -59.60
CA ALA A 366 -0.70 17.11 -60.64
C ALA A 366 -0.78 15.74 -61.34
N SER A 367 0.36 15.08 -61.57
CA SER A 367 0.38 13.73 -62.14
C SER A 367 -0.20 12.70 -61.16
N THR A 368 0.07 12.84 -59.86
CA THR A 368 -0.44 11.94 -58.82
C THR A 368 -1.94 12.16 -58.62
N GLU A 369 -2.40 13.40 -58.58
CA GLU A 369 -3.83 13.77 -58.48
C GLU A 369 -4.61 13.17 -59.67
N ARG A 370 -4.10 13.34 -60.90
CA ARG A 370 -4.74 12.81 -62.10
C ARG A 370 -4.82 11.28 -62.13
N ILE A 371 -3.74 10.57 -61.76
CA ILE A 371 -3.74 9.09 -61.70
C ILE A 371 -4.76 8.59 -60.67
N LEU A 372 -4.89 9.29 -59.55
CA LEU A 372 -5.82 8.93 -58.49
C LEU A 372 -7.27 9.26 -58.87
N GLU A 373 -7.51 10.40 -59.51
CA GLU A 373 -8.82 10.76 -60.07
C GLU A 373 -9.31 9.67 -61.05
N ASP A 374 -8.47 9.31 -62.03
CA ASP A 374 -8.77 8.28 -63.02
C ASP A 374 -9.06 6.91 -62.35
N PHE A 375 -8.29 6.54 -61.32
CA PHE A 375 -8.50 5.30 -60.57
C PHE A 375 -9.82 5.28 -59.81
N PHE A 376 -10.15 6.37 -59.09
CA PHE A 376 -11.36 6.46 -58.29
C PHE A 376 -12.62 6.62 -59.15
N GLU A 377 -12.53 7.30 -60.29
CA GLU A 377 -13.60 7.36 -61.28
C GLU A 377 -13.89 5.96 -61.83
N TRP A 378 -12.84 5.23 -62.24
CA TRP A 378 -12.96 3.85 -62.70
C TRP A 378 -13.55 2.92 -61.64
N TRP A 379 -13.05 2.99 -60.40
CA TRP A 379 -13.53 2.18 -59.28
C TRP A 379 -14.99 2.47 -58.93
N GLY A 380 -15.35 3.76 -58.82
CA GLY A 380 -16.71 4.20 -58.52
C GLY A 380 -17.70 3.77 -59.60
N ASN A 381 -17.32 3.89 -60.88
CA ASN A 381 -18.16 3.45 -62.00
C ASN A 381 -18.40 1.93 -61.96
N ILE A 382 -17.37 1.12 -61.69
CA ILE A 382 -17.52 -0.34 -61.54
C ILE A 382 -18.48 -0.68 -60.40
N MET A 383 -18.29 -0.08 -59.22
CA MET A 383 -19.12 -0.36 -58.04
C MET A 383 -20.59 0.04 -58.28
N ALA A 384 -20.82 1.18 -58.93
CA ALA A 384 -22.15 1.67 -59.26
C ALA A 384 -22.82 0.92 -60.42
N SER A 385 -22.06 0.31 -61.34
CA SER A 385 -22.59 -0.47 -62.46
C SER A 385 -23.15 -1.84 -62.03
N ARG A 386 -22.71 -2.39 -60.89
CA ARG A 386 -23.11 -3.72 -60.38
C ARG A 386 -23.47 -3.72 -58.88
N PRO A 387 -24.45 -2.91 -58.44
CA PRO A 387 -24.71 -2.66 -57.02
C PRO A 387 -25.12 -3.91 -56.23
N TRP A 388 -25.96 -4.78 -56.80
CA TRP A 388 -26.43 -6.00 -56.13
C TRP A 388 -25.31 -7.01 -55.86
N VAL A 389 -24.33 -7.12 -56.77
CA VAL A 389 -23.18 -8.01 -56.60
C VAL A 389 -22.27 -7.48 -55.49
N VAL A 390 -22.03 -6.18 -55.45
CA VAL A 390 -21.20 -5.52 -54.43
C VAL A 390 -21.85 -5.63 -53.05
N LEU A 391 -23.15 -5.35 -52.94
CA LEU A 391 -23.89 -5.46 -51.68
C LEU A 391 -23.93 -6.90 -51.17
N PHE A 392 -24.09 -7.90 -52.05
CA PHE A 392 -24.07 -9.31 -51.66
C PHE A 392 -22.72 -9.71 -51.06
N TRP A 393 -21.61 -9.46 -51.76
CA TRP A 393 -20.28 -9.79 -51.25
C TRP A 393 -19.89 -8.97 -50.01
N GLY A 394 -20.28 -7.70 -49.95
CA GLY A 394 -20.10 -6.86 -48.77
C GLY A 394 -20.84 -7.41 -47.55
N MET A 395 -22.10 -7.85 -47.72
CA MET A 395 -22.88 -8.48 -46.65
C MET A 395 -22.26 -9.81 -46.21
N CYS A 396 -21.81 -10.66 -47.14
CA CYS A 396 -21.10 -11.90 -46.82
C CYS A 396 -19.84 -11.63 -46.00
N LEU A 397 -19.07 -10.60 -46.35
CA LEU A 397 -17.88 -10.20 -45.60
C LEU A 397 -18.25 -9.74 -44.18
N VAL A 398 -19.26 -8.89 -44.03
CA VAL A 398 -19.71 -8.42 -42.72
C VAL A 398 -20.14 -9.58 -41.82
N ILE A 399 -20.89 -10.54 -42.35
CA ILE A 399 -21.33 -11.71 -41.58
C ILE A 399 -20.14 -12.60 -41.21
N ALA A 400 -19.22 -12.85 -42.14
CA ALA A 400 -18.05 -13.68 -41.90
C ALA A 400 -17.12 -13.10 -40.81
N LEU A 401 -16.87 -11.79 -40.86
CA LEU A 401 -16.07 -11.09 -39.86
C LEU A 401 -16.82 -10.93 -38.54
N GLY A 402 -18.10 -10.56 -38.59
CA GLY A 402 -18.95 -10.38 -37.41
C GLY A 402 -19.20 -11.66 -36.62
N TYR A 403 -19.12 -12.85 -37.25
CA TYR A 403 -19.20 -14.13 -36.53
C TYR A 403 -18.12 -14.27 -35.45
N GLY A 404 -16.98 -13.59 -35.62
CA GLY A 404 -15.89 -13.57 -34.65
C GLY A 404 -16.26 -12.99 -33.28
N MET A 405 -17.36 -12.22 -33.17
CA MET A 405 -17.85 -11.71 -31.89
C MET A 405 -18.20 -12.83 -30.90
N LYS A 406 -18.57 -14.03 -31.39
CA LYS A 406 -18.85 -15.19 -30.52
C LYS A 406 -17.62 -15.63 -29.71
N PHE A 407 -16.42 -15.39 -30.23
CA PHE A 407 -15.15 -15.77 -29.58
C PHE A 407 -14.58 -14.64 -28.73
N THR A 408 -15.22 -13.47 -28.70
CA THR A 408 -14.75 -12.32 -27.91
C THR A 408 -14.98 -12.57 -26.43
N GLN A 409 -13.92 -12.46 -25.64
CA GLN A 409 -13.98 -12.52 -24.19
C GLN A 409 -13.96 -11.09 -23.63
N LEU A 410 -14.86 -10.77 -22.70
CA LEU A 410 -14.87 -9.48 -22.00
C LEU A 410 -14.10 -9.61 -20.68
N THR A 411 -13.13 -8.73 -20.45
CA THR A 411 -12.38 -8.67 -19.19
C THR A 411 -12.91 -7.56 -18.28
N THR A 412 -13.29 -7.92 -17.05
CA THR A 412 -13.75 -7.00 -16.00
C THR A 412 -12.75 -6.85 -14.85
N ASN A 413 -11.75 -7.75 -14.77
CA ASN A 413 -10.78 -7.73 -13.69
C ASN A 413 -9.88 -6.47 -13.81
N PRO A 414 -9.85 -5.59 -12.79
CA PRO A 414 -9.11 -4.34 -12.86
C PRO A 414 -7.60 -4.56 -12.97
N VAL A 415 -7.06 -5.64 -12.41
CA VAL A 415 -5.62 -5.93 -12.47
C VAL A 415 -5.19 -6.25 -13.90
N GLU A 416 -6.00 -7.01 -14.64
CA GLU A 416 -5.73 -7.30 -16.06
C GLU A 416 -5.88 -6.06 -16.95
N LEU A 417 -6.77 -5.13 -16.57
CA LEU A 417 -7.01 -3.89 -17.31
C LEU A 417 -5.89 -2.86 -17.13
N TRP A 418 -5.32 -2.76 -15.93
CA TRP A 418 -4.44 -1.65 -15.56
C TRP A 418 -2.96 -2.03 -15.42
N ALA A 419 -2.63 -3.33 -15.32
CA ALA A 419 -1.26 -3.79 -15.18
C ALA A 419 -0.81 -4.59 -16.41
N SER A 420 0.30 -4.18 -17.02
CA SER A 420 0.90 -4.97 -18.10
C SER A 420 1.36 -6.34 -17.58
N PRO A 421 1.15 -7.44 -18.32
CA PRO A 421 1.54 -8.78 -17.90
C PRO A 421 3.06 -8.89 -17.66
N ASN A 422 3.86 -8.13 -18.42
CA ASN A 422 5.32 -8.13 -18.32
C ASN A 422 5.85 -7.01 -17.41
N SER A 423 4.99 -6.31 -16.68
CA SER A 423 5.44 -5.30 -15.72
C SER A 423 6.14 -5.98 -14.55
N ARG A 424 7.18 -5.32 -14.02
CA ARG A 424 7.92 -5.83 -12.86
C ARG A 424 6.99 -6.20 -11.69
N SER A 425 6.03 -5.35 -11.37
CA SER A 425 5.07 -5.57 -10.29
C SER A 425 4.20 -6.82 -10.52
N ARG A 426 3.88 -7.14 -11.78
CA ARG A 426 3.11 -8.34 -12.12
C ARG A 426 3.95 -9.61 -11.93
N ILE A 427 5.21 -9.58 -12.39
CA ILE A 427 6.14 -10.70 -12.22
C ILE A 427 6.42 -10.96 -10.74
N GLU A 428 6.64 -9.90 -9.95
CA GLU A 428 6.86 -10.00 -8.50
C GLU A 428 5.62 -10.58 -7.80
N ARG A 429 4.42 -10.15 -8.19
CA ARG A 429 3.16 -10.71 -7.67
C ARG A 429 2.98 -12.18 -8.05
N GLU A 430 3.22 -12.56 -9.30
CA GLU A 430 3.08 -13.95 -9.75
C GLU A 430 4.08 -14.87 -9.06
N TYR A 431 5.30 -14.38 -8.82
CA TYR A 431 6.28 -15.06 -8.00
C TYR A 431 5.79 -15.26 -6.57
N PHE A 432 5.22 -14.23 -5.93
CA PHE A 432 4.66 -14.33 -4.60
C PHE A 432 3.48 -15.32 -4.53
N ASP A 433 2.48 -15.13 -5.38
CA ASP A 433 1.24 -15.91 -5.41
C ASP A 433 1.50 -17.41 -5.64
N SER A 434 2.56 -17.76 -6.41
CA SER A 434 2.94 -19.16 -6.67
C SER A 434 3.73 -19.84 -5.54
N HIS A 435 4.40 -19.08 -4.67
CA HIS A 435 5.23 -19.62 -3.59
C HIS A 435 4.54 -19.58 -2.23
N PHE A 436 3.67 -18.60 -1.99
CA PHE A 436 3.08 -18.31 -0.68
C PHE A 436 1.54 -18.37 -0.66
N GLU A 437 0.93 -18.79 -1.78
CA GLU A 437 -0.48 -18.53 -2.10
C GLU A 437 -0.78 -17.01 -2.25
N PRO A 438 -1.85 -16.62 -2.96
CA PRO A 438 -2.18 -15.21 -3.09
C PRO A 438 -2.54 -14.58 -1.75
N PHE A 439 -2.32 -13.26 -1.66
CA PHE A 439 -2.72 -12.49 -0.49
C PHE A 439 -4.23 -12.65 -0.21
N TYR A 440 -4.58 -12.78 1.08
CA TYR A 440 -5.95 -12.99 1.54
C TYR A 440 -6.91 -11.87 1.10
N ARG A 441 -8.19 -12.20 1.10
CA ARG A 441 -9.30 -11.27 0.81
C ARG A 441 -9.79 -10.69 2.14
N THR A 442 -10.21 -9.43 2.11
CA THR A 442 -10.56 -8.70 3.33
C THR A 442 -11.98 -8.18 3.26
N GLU A 443 -12.79 -8.58 4.24
CA GLU A 443 -14.14 -8.07 4.46
C GLU A 443 -14.11 -7.18 5.69
N MET A 444 -14.37 -5.89 5.48
CA MET A 444 -14.21 -4.88 6.51
C MET A 444 -15.54 -4.18 6.77
N VAL A 445 -15.86 -4.03 8.04
CA VAL A 445 -17.00 -3.24 8.53
C VAL A 445 -16.46 -2.19 9.50
N ILE A 446 -16.67 -0.92 9.19
CA ILE A 446 -16.33 0.23 10.02
C ILE A 446 -17.62 0.77 10.61
N ILE A 447 -17.73 0.72 11.93
CA ILE A 447 -18.92 1.14 12.67
C ILE A 447 -18.56 2.36 13.52
N SER A 448 -19.26 3.46 13.33
CA SER A 448 -19.10 4.67 14.13
C SER A 448 -20.37 5.00 14.92
N SER A 449 -20.20 5.65 16.07
CA SER A 449 -21.32 6.07 16.90
C SER A 449 -21.84 7.44 16.50
N LYS A 450 -23.17 7.63 16.50
CA LYS A 450 -23.84 8.91 16.20
C LYS A 450 -24.65 9.39 17.40
N GLY A 451 -24.28 10.55 17.94
CA GLY A 451 -25.04 11.20 19.02
C GLY A 451 -24.92 10.53 20.39
N LEU A 452 -23.97 9.61 20.59
CA LEU A 452 -23.61 9.07 21.89
C LEU A 452 -22.58 9.98 22.60
N PRO A 453 -22.69 10.19 23.92
CA PRO A 453 -21.73 10.96 24.68
C PRO A 453 -20.43 10.17 24.93
N THR A 454 -19.35 10.89 25.23
CA THR A 454 -18.12 10.31 25.78
C THR A 454 -18.36 9.79 27.19
N ILE A 455 -17.60 8.76 27.59
CA ILE A 455 -17.72 8.12 28.92
C ILE A 455 -16.55 8.58 29.77
N GLU A 456 -16.79 8.94 31.03
CA GLU A 456 -15.72 9.25 31.99
C GLU A 456 -15.60 8.09 32.97
N HIS A 457 -14.40 7.52 33.10
CA HIS A 457 -14.11 6.38 33.96
C HIS A 457 -12.96 6.69 34.91
N GLU A 458 -13.15 6.39 36.19
CA GLU A 458 -12.16 6.61 37.23
C GLU A 458 -11.19 5.43 37.29
N THR A 459 -9.97 5.63 36.80
CA THR A 459 -8.91 4.63 36.93
C THR A 459 -8.03 4.95 38.15
N PRO A 460 -7.24 3.98 38.66
CA PRO A 460 -6.24 4.27 39.71
C PRO A 460 -5.23 5.38 39.34
N GLY A 461 -5.07 5.66 38.03
CA GLY A 461 -4.23 6.74 37.50
C GLY A 461 -4.95 8.08 37.27
N GLY A 462 -6.23 8.18 37.62
CA GLY A 462 -7.09 9.35 37.43
C GLY A 462 -8.26 9.11 36.46
N THR A 463 -9.10 10.13 36.28
CA THR A 463 -10.25 10.09 35.37
C THR A 463 -9.80 10.06 33.90
N VAL A 464 -10.20 9.01 33.17
CA VAL A 464 -9.93 8.84 31.73
C VAL A 464 -11.22 9.02 30.93
N LYS A 465 -11.12 9.69 29.78
CA LYS A 465 -12.26 9.94 28.87
C LYS A 465 -12.27 8.95 27.72
N PHE A 466 -13.26 8.09 27.67
CA PHE A 466 -13.46 7.13 26.61
C PHE A 466 -14.32 7.71 25.47
N GLY A 467 -13.98 7.29 24.26
CA GLY A 467 -14.75 7.58 23.07
C GLY A 467 -16.16 6.96 23.12
N PRO A 468 -17.11 7.53 22.38
CA PRO A 468 -18.53 7.15 22.43
C PRO A 468 -18.84 5.73 21.97
N VAL A 469 -17.94 5.10 21.19
CA VAL A 469 -18.10 3.71 20.73
C VAL A 469 -17.90 2.66 21.81
N PHE A 470 -17.31 3.04 22.95
CA PHE A 470 -17.14 2.13 24.10
C PHE A 470 -18.37 2.09 25.01
N ASN A 471 -19.48 2.69 24.59
CA ASN A 471 -20.75 2.51 25.29
C ASN A 471 -21.15 1.03 25.29
N SER A 472 -21.45 0.46 26.44
CA SER A 472 -21.75 -0.97 26.59
C SER A 472 -22.89 -1.44 25.69
N THR A 473 -23.97 -0.66 25.56
CA THR A 473 -25.08 -0.98 24.64
C THR A 473 -24.61 -0.99 23.18
N PHE A 474 -23.81 0.00 22.80
CA PHE A 474 -23.24 0.04 21.45
C PHE A 474 -22.33 -1.16 21.18
N MET A 475 -21.44 -1.52 22.12
CA MET A 475 -20.53 -2.65 21.96
C MET A 475 -21.28 -3.99 21.85
N LEU A 476 -22.35 -4.20 22.63
CA LEU A 476 -23.17 -5.42 22.55
C LEU A 476 -23.90 -5.53 21.20
N GLU A 477 -24.46 -4.44 20.69
CA GLU A 477 -25.14 -4.40 19.39
C GLU A 477 -24.18 -4.73 18.24
N VAL A 478 -22.94 -4.24 18.29
CA VAL A 478 -21.94 -4.56 17.27
C VAL A 478 -21.42 -5.99 17.41
N LEU A 479 -21.32 -6.53 18.62
CA LEU A 479 -21.02 -7.96 18.82
C LEU A 479 -22.14 -8.84 18.24
N GLU A 480 -23.40 -8.48 18.44
CA GLU A 480 -24.54 -9.19 17.84
C GLU A 480 -24.47 -9.15 16.31
N LEU A 481 -24.09 -8.00 15.72
CA LEU A 481 -23.84 -7.89 14.28
C LEU A 481 -22.72 -8.82 13.82
N GLN A 482 -21.59 -8.85 14.53
CA GLN A 482 -20.48 -9.77 14.23
C GLN A 482 -20.96 -11.23 14.23
N ASN A 483 -21.69 -11.63 15.26
CA ASN A 483 -22.19 -13.00 15.39
C ASN A 483 -23.19 -13.36 14.28
N LYS A 484 -24.04 -12.42 13.86
CA LYS A 484 -24.94 -12.61 12.70
C LYS A 484 -24.18 -12.77 11.39
N ILE A 485 -23.10 -12.02 11.19
CA ILE A 485 -22.23 -12.16 10.01
C ILE A 485 -21.55 -13.53 9.99
N MET A 486 -21.02 -13.96 11.14
CA MET A 486 -20.37 -15.27 11.28
C MET A 486 -21.35 -16.44 11.12
N ALA A 487 -22.63 -16.24 11.42
CA ALA A 487 -23.68 -17.24 11.24
C ALA A 487 -24.25 -17.31 9.80
N LEU A 488 -23.76 -16.50 8.86
CA LEU A 488 -24.21 -16.55 7.47
C LEU A 488 -23.86 -17.89 6.83
N ASN A 489 -24.89 -18.63 6.41
CA ASN A 489 -24.74 -19.88 5.71
C ASN A 489 -25.73 -19.95 4.54
N ASN A 490 -25.21 -19.88 3.32
CA ASN A 490 -25.98 -20.07 2.09
C ASN A 490 -25.35 -21.16 1.23
N GLY A 491 -25.05 -22.31 1.85
CA GLY A 491 -24.40 -23.47 1.22
C GLY A 491 -22.94 -23.62 1.63
N HIS A 492 -22.25 -22.50 1.89
CA HIS A 492 -20.89 -22.44 2.41
C HIS A 492 -20.87 -21.59 3.69
N GLY A 493 -20.35 -22.14 4.78
CA GLY A 493 -20.11 -21.42 6.02
C GLY A 493 -18.78 -20.66 5.98
N ILE A 494 -18.63 -19.68 6.86
CA ILE A 494 -17.40 -18.89 6.98
C ILE A 494 -16.20 -19.75 7.38
N GLU A 495 -16.43 -20.81 8.14
CA GLU A 495 -15.42 -21.79 8.57
C GLU A 495 -14.71 -22.48 7.40
N GLU A 496 -15.36 -22.64 6.24
CA GLU A 496 -14.76 -23.29 5.07
C GLU A 496 -13.81 -22.38 4.29
N ILE A 497 -14.01 -21.05 4.38
CA ILE A 497 -13.34 -20.08 3.51
C ILE A 497 -12.39 -19.15 4.26
N CYS A 498 -12.57 -18.97 5.57
CA CYS A 498 -11.79 -18.01 6.35
C CYS A 498 -10.32 -18.41 6.50
N TYR A 499 -9.45 -17.42 6.67
CA TYR A 499 -8.04 -17.64 6.99
C TYR A 499 -7.88 -18.11 8.43
N GLN A 500 -7.19 -19.23 8.63
CA GLN A 500 -6.98 -19.86 9.93
C GLN A 500 -5.48 -20.11 10.15
N PRO A 501 -4.78 -19.29 10.95
CA PRO A 501 -3.32 -19.34 11.05
C PRO A 501 -2.79 -20.55 11.82
N LEU A 502 -3.58 -21.07 12.77
CA LEU A 502 -3.17 -22.18 13.65
C LEU A 502 -3.86 -23.50 13.32
N SER A 503 -4.70 -23.56 12.27
CA SER A 503 -5.28 -24.82 11.83
C SER A 503 -4.40 -25.50 10.79
N SER A 504 -4.42 -26.82 10.79
CA SER A 504 -3.73 -27.62 9.78
C SER A 504 -4.72 -28.50 9.01
N ALA A 505 -4.32 -28.94 7.82
CA ALA A 505 -5.11 -29.89 7.02
C ALA A 505 -5.34 -31.25 7.72
N PHE A 506 -4.70 -31.50 8.87
CA PHE A 506 -4.86 -32.72 9.68
C PHE A 506 -5.84 -32.54 10.85
N ASP A 507 -6.32 -31.32 11.09
CA ASP A 507 -7.32 -31.08 12.13
C ASP A 507 -8.69 -31.56 11.65
N SER A 508 -9.35 -32.36 12.49
CA SER A 508 -10.62 -33.01 12.15
C SER A 508 -11.84 -32.08 12.25
N GLU A 509 -11.68 -30.89 12.81
CA GLU A 509 -12.78 -29.97 13.10
C GLU A 509 -12.40 -28.54 12.71
N VAL A 510 -13.06 -28.06 11.64
CA VAL A 510 -12.97 -26.69 11.13
C VAL A 510 -14.11 -25.92 11.79
N THR A 511 -13.79 -25.10 12.80
CA THR A 511 -14.75 -24.27 13.52
C THR A 511 -14.60 -22.81 13.16
N ALA A 512 -15.70 -22.05 13.19
CA ALA A 512 -15.68 -20.62 12.91
C ALA A 512 -14.81 -19.80 13.89
N ASP A 513 -14.62 -20.30 15.12
CA ASP A 513 -13.81 -19.62 16.14
C ASP A 513 -12.31 -19.57 15.79
N LYS A 514 -11.83 -20.49 14.94
CA LYS A 514 -10.44 -20.50 14.49
C LYS A 514 -10.17 -19.48 13.37
N CYS A 515 -11.21 -18.84 12.83
CA CYS A 515 -11.08 -17.81 11.81
C CYS A 515 -10.37 -16.57 12.35
N ALA A 516 -9.47 -16.00 11.55
CA ALA A 516 -8.80 -14.74 11.87
C ALA A 516 -9.77 -13.55 11.71
N ILE A 517 -10.51 -13.28 12.78
CA ILE A 517 -11.40 -12.11 12.91
C ILE A 517 -10.69 -11.08 13.78
N MET A 518 -10.42 -9.92 13.21
CA MET A 518 -9.78 -8.81 13.90
C MET A 518 -10.84 -7.79 14.30
N SER A 519 -11.26 -7.86 15.56
CA SER A 519 -12.21 -6.94 16.17
C SER A 519 -11.93 -6.79 17.67
N VAL A 520 -12.48 -5.74 18.29
CA VAL A 520 -12.26 -5.44 19.71
C VAL A 520 -12.69 -6.59 20.64
N TRP A 521 -13.68 -7.38 20.23
CA TRP A 521 -14.16 -8.54 20.99
C TRP A 521 -13.19 -9.71 21.01
N GLY A 522 -12.16 -9.71 20.16
CA GLY A 522 -11.05 -10.66 20.28
C GLY A 522 -10.40 -10.63 21.66
N TRP A 523 -10.42 -9.49 22.36
CA TRP A 523 -9.92 -9.39 23.75
C TRP A 523 -10.80 -10.11 24.80
N TRP A 524 -12.01 -10.52 24.42
CA TRP A 524 -12.93 -11.35 25.21
C TRP A 524 -13.20 -12.69 24.54
N GLU A 525 -12.25 -13.18 23.73
CA GLU A 525 -12.41 -14.45 23.02
C GLU A 525 -13.68 -14.51 22.16
N ASN A 526 -14.16 -13.36 21.67
CA ASN A 526 -15.45 -13.19 20.98
C ASN A 526 -16.69 -13.66 21.78
N SER A 527 -16.58 -13.81 23.11
CA SER A 527 -17.66 -14.26 23.97
C SER A 527 -18.45 -13.08 24.55
N ALA A 528 -19.76 -13.08 24.33
CA ALA A 528 -20.67 -12.13 24.97
C ALA A 528 -20.70 -12.30 26.49
N GLU A 529 -20.63 -13.55 26.98
CA GLU A 529 -20.68 -13.86 28.42
C GLU A 529 -19.47 -13.26 29.16
N LEU A 530 -18.27 -13.38 28.59
CA LEU A 530 -17.05 -12.80 29.16
C LEU A 530 -17.06 -11.27 29.13
N PHE A 531 -17.68 -10.68 28.11
CA PHE A 531 -17.84 -9.23 28.05
C PHE A 531 -18.87 -8.75 29.08
N GLU A 532 -20.01 -9.44 29.18
CA GLU A 532 -21.08 -9.14 30.13
C GLU A 532 -20.62 -9.28 31.58
N SER A 533 -19.75 -10.24 31.91
CA SER A 533 -19.19 -10.35 33.27
C SER A 533 -18.32 -9.15 33.65
N ASP A 534 -17.65 -8.52 32.68
CA ASP A 534 -16.81 -7.34 32.89
C ASP A 534 -17.63 -6.03 32.86
N LEU A 535 -18.94 -6.09 32.56
CA LEU A 535 -19.83 -4.93 32.71
C LEU A 535 -20.09 -4.62 34.18
N GLU A 536 -20.04 -5.63 35.05
CA GLU A 536 -20.08 -5.44 36.50
C GLU A 536 -18.86 -4.59 36.90
N ASP A 537 -19.11 -3.46 37.59
CA ASP A 537 -18.11 -2.46 38.00
C ASP A 537 -17.35 -1.71 36.87
N ASN A 538 -17.82 -1.75 35.62
CA ASN A 538 -17.16 -1.15 34.45
C ASN A 538 -15.72 -1.68 34.19
N ALA A 539 -15.41 -2.89 34.65
CA ALA A 539 -14.09 -3.50 34.49
C ALA A 539 -13.69 -3.66 33.00
N TYR A 540 -14.66 -3.74 32.08
CA TYR A 540 -14.41 -3.80 30.65
C TYR A 540 -13.63 -2.58 30.11
N LEU A 541 -13.81 -1.40 30.70
CA LEU A 541 -13.08 -0.18 30.33
C LEU A 541 -11.60 -0.28 30.71
N ASP A 542 -11.31 -0.83 31.89
CA ASP A 542 -9.94 -1.09 32.33
C ASP A 542 -9.27 -2.15 31.46
N LYS A 543 -10.02 -3.19 31.07
CA LYS A 543 -9.55 -4.22 30.14
C LYS A 543 -9.24 -3.65 28.75
N ILE A 544 -10.03 -2.72 28.24
CA ILE A 544 -9.72 -2.01 26.97
C ILE A 544 -8.38 -1.29 27.07
N ILE A 545 -8.12 -0.57 28.16
CA ILE A 545 -6.83 0.12 28.35
C ILE A 545 -5.69 -0.90 28.43
N SER A 546 -5.86 -1.96 29.23
CA SER A 546 -4.84 -2.99 29.41
C SER A 546 -4.51 -3.71 28.09
N CYS A 547 -5.52 -4.22 27.38
CA CYS A 547 -5.33 -4.93 26.12
C CYS A 547 -4.88 -4.01 24.97
N ALA A 548 -5.30 -2.74 24.95
CA ALA A 548 -4.78 -1.78 23.97
C ALA A 548 -3.30 -1.43 24.24
N ASN A 549 -2.90 -1.37 25.51
CA ASN A 549 -1.50 -1.15 25.88
C ASN A 549 -0.64 -2.38 25.62
N ASN A 550 -1.13 -3.58 25.91
CA ASN A 550 -0.47 -4.84 25.66
C ASN A 550 -1.43 -5.90 25.06
N PRO A 551 -1.57 -5.99 23.73
CA PRO A 551 -2.52 -6.92 23.11
C PRO A 551 -2.09 -8.39 23.21
N TYR A 552 -0.87 -8.68 23.66
CA TYR A 552 -0.36 -10.04 23.79
C TYR A 552 -0.87 -10.76 25.04
N THR A 553 -1.42 -10.04 26.02
CA THR A 553 -2.11 -10.63 27.18
C THR A 553 -3.56 -10.98 26.87
N CYS A 554 -4.12 -10.48 25.76
CA CYS A 554 -5.53 -10.62 25.38
C CYS A 554 -5.64 -11.23 23.97
N LEU A 555 -5.30 -12.52 23.85
CA LEU A 555 -5.34 -13.22 22.57
C LEU A 555 -6.77 -13.53 22.15
N ALA A 556 -7.03 -13.42 20.84
CA ALA A 556 -8.28 -13.85 20.24
C ALA A 556 -8.34 -15.39 20.08
N PRO A 557 -9.51 -15.97 19.81
CA PRO A 557 -9.69 -17.43 19.74
C PRO A 557 -8.82 -18.13 18.69
N TYR A 558 -8.46 -17.43 17.60
CA TYR A 558 -7.53 -17.93 16.59
C TYR A 558 -6.06 -18.00 17.07
N GLY A 559 -5.78 -17.57 18.30
CA GLY A 559 -4.49 -17.66 18.99
C GLY A 559 -3.50 -16.54 18.66
N GLY A 560 -3.96 -15.45 18.04
CA GLY A 560 -3.16 -14.26 17.79
C GLY A 560 -3.69 -13.00 18.49
N PRO A 561 -2.85 -11.96 18.64
CA PRO A 561 -3.23 -10.71 19.28
C PRO A 561 -4.04 -9.82 18.32
N VAL A 562 -5.08 -9.17 18.85
CA VAL A 562 -5.76 -8.12 18.09
C VAL A 562 -5.10 -6.78 18.40
N LEU A 563 -4.39 -6.24 17.41
CA LEU A 563 -3.74 -4.94 17.53
C LEU A 563 -4.81 -3.82 17.59
N PRO A 564 -4.70 -2.87 18.52
CA PRO A 564 -5.70 -1.81 18.71
C PRO A 564 -5.84 -0.92 17.45
N ALA A 565 -4.76 -0.70 16.70
CA ALA A 565 -4.78 0.09 15.47
C ALA A 565 -5.53 -0.59 14.31
N VAL A 566 -5.80 -1.90 14.40
CA VAL A 566 -6.57 -2.66 13.40
C VAL A 566 -8.04 -2.75 13.79
N ALA A 567 -8.35 -2.84 15.08
CA ALA A 567 -9.72 -2.97 15.59
C ALA A 567 -10.42 -1.65 15.92
N LEU A 568 -9.67 -0.55 16.11
CA LEU A 568 -10.18 0.76 16.49
C LEU A 568 -9.84 1.82 15.44
N GLY A 569 -10.65 2.88 15.37
CA GLY A 569 -10.43 4.01 14.48
C GLY A 569 -10.84 5.35 15.08
N GLY A 570 -10.35 6.44 14.49
CA GLY A 570 -10.74 7.81 14.88
C GLY A 570 -10.12 8.35 16.17
N PHE A 571 -9.10 7.66 16.72
CA PHE A 571 -8.38 8.07 17.93
C PHE A 571 -7.20 9.04 17.67
N LEU A 572 -6.89 9.36 16.41
CA LEU A 572 -5.82 10.30 16.03
C LEU A 572 -6.41 11.62 15.53
N ALA A 573 -5.77 12.73 15.88
CA ALA A 573 -6.08 14.01 15.27
C ALA A 573 -5.60 14.07 13.81
N PRO A 574 -6.21 14.91 12.95
CA PRO A 574 -5.76 15.06 11.56
C PRO A 574 -4.28 15.45 11.45
N GLY A 575 -3.46 14.57 10.87
CA GLY A 575 -2.02 14.77 10.71
C GLY A 575 -1.14 14.24 11.85
N GLU A 576 -1.75 13.69 12.91
CA GLU A 576 -1.05 12.98 13.98
C GLU A 576 -0.63 11.58 13.49
N GLN A 577 0.59 11.15 13.82
CA GLN A 577 1.08 9.82 13.51
C GLN A 577 0.92 8.90 14.73
N LEU A 578 0.85 7.59 14.50
CA LEU A 578 0.89 6.59 15.57
C LEU A 578 2.18 6.76 16.38
N ASP A 579 2.04 7.02 17.67
CA ASP A 579 3.14 7.36 18.56
C ASP A 579 3.11 6.55 19.87
N ARG A 580 3.87 7.01 20.88
CA ARG A 580 4.05 6.33 22.18
C ARG A 580 2.94 6.68 23.15
N ASN A 581 2.20 7.75 22.86
CA ASN A 581 1.17 8.33 23.72
C ASN A 581 -0.21 8.26 23.06
N THR A 582 -0.36 7.40 22.05
CA THR A 582 -1.58 7.29 21.27
C THR A 582 -2.72 6.83 22.18
N ARG A 583 -3.84 7.55 22.11
CA ARG A 583 -4.96 7.40 23.03
C ARG A 583 -6.03 6.51 22.39
N PHE A 584 -5.78 5.20 22.33
CA PHE A 584 -6.74 4.24 21.75
C PHE A 584 -8.12 4.26 22.42
N HIS A 585 -8.18 4.61 23.71
CA HIS A 585 -9.42 4.79 24.46
C HIS A 585 -10.30 5.96 23.95
N GLU A 586 -9.75 6.89 23.15
CA GLU A 586 -10.51 8.00 22.52
C GLU A 586 -11.13 7.61 21.16
N ALA A 587 -11.08 6.33 20.77
CA ALA A 587 -11.60 5.89 19.47
C ALA A 587 -13.06 6.29 19.22
N THR A 588 -13.38 6.62 17.97
CA THR A 588 -14.74 7.00 17.52
C THR A 588 -15.33 6.01 16.53
N ALA A 589 -14.58 4.97 16.16
CA ALA A 589 -15.02 3.89 15.31
C ALA A 589 -14.48 2.53 15.80
N LEU A 590 -15.29 1.49 15.66
CA LEU A 590 -14.92 0.09 15.79
C LEU A 590 -14.78 -0.51 14.39
N ILE A 591 -13.78 -1.35 14.19
CA ILE A 591 -13.49 -2.00 12.92
C ILE A 591 -13.55 -3.50 13.13
N ILE A 592 -14.36 -4.18 12.31
CA ILE A 592 -14.37 -5.63 12.17
C ILE A 592 -13.69 -5.94 10.85
N THR A 593 -12.62 -6.71 10.89
CA THR A 593 -11.97 -7.24 9.68
C THR A 593 -12.01 -8.76 9.71
N ILE A 594 -12.63 -9.36 8.72
CA ILE A 594 -12.67 -10.80 8.50
C ILE A 594 -11.69 -11.11 7.37
N LEU A 595 -10.83 -12.09 7.58
CA LEU A 595 -9.86 -12.53 6.58
C LEU A 595 -10.36 -13.82 5.90
N VAL A 596 -10.48 -13.79 4.58
CA VAL A 596 -10.89 -14.92 3.75
C VAL A 596 -9.72 -15.39 2.89
N ASN A 597 -9.55 -16.71 2.77
CA ASN A 597 -8.49 -17.29 1.96
C ASN A 597 -8.70 -16.93 0.48
N ASN A 598 -7.65 -16.38 -0.13
CA ASN A 598 -7.60 -16.22 -1.56
C ASN A 598 -6.99 -17.47 -2.20
N LYS A 599 -7.36 -17.75 -3.46
CA LYS A 599 -6.84 -18.92 -4.18
C LYS A 599 -6.37 -18.52 -5.57
N TYR A 600 -5.22 -19.09 -5.95
CA TYR A 600 -4.62 -18.85 -7.27
C TYR A 600 -5.52 -19.43 -8.38
N ASP A 601 -6.11 -20.60 -8.11
CA ASP A 601 -7.13 -21.19 -8.97
C ASP A 601 -8.49 -20.54 -8.71
N LYS A 602 -9.02 -19.85 -9.73
CA LYS A 602 -10.29 -19.13 -9.66
C LYS A 602 -11.49 -20.05 -9.47
N GLU A 603 -11.40 -21.33 -9.84
CA GLU A 603 -12.49 -22.28 -9.65
C GLU A 603 -12.72 -22.59 -8.16
N GLN A 604 -11.64 -22.61 -7.36
CA GLN A 604 -11.70 -22.81 -5.91
C GLN A 604 -12.15 -21.56 -5.15
N LEU A 605 -12.22 -20.41 -5.81
CA LEU A 605 -12.64 -19.15 -5.21
C LEU A 605 -14.17 -18.97 -5.20
N LYS A 606 -14.92 -19.80 -5.94
CA LYS A 606 -16.39 -19.68 -6.06
C LYS A 606 -17.12 -19.66 -4.70
N PRO A 607 -16.80 -20.54 -3.72
CA PRO A 607 -17.43 -20.50 -2.40
C PRO A 607 -17.24 -19.16 -1.68
N ALA A 608 -16.02 -18.59 -1.73
CA ALA A 608 -15.72 -17.30 -1.13
C ALA A 608 -16.52 -16.17 -1.78
N LEU A 609 -16.59 -16.14 -3.13
CA LEU A 609 -17.39 -15.15 -3.85
C LEU A 609 -18.88 -15.25 -3.53
N GLU A 610 -19.43 -16.46 -3.40
CA GLU A 610 -20.84 -16.68 -3.04
C GLU A 610 -21.14 -16.20 -1.62
N TRP A 611 -20.27 -16.49 -0.66
CA TRP A 611 -20.38 -16.00 0.71
C TRP A 611 -20.28 -14.47 0.78
N GLU A 612 -19.29 -13.87 0.11
CA GLU A 612 -19.10 -12.41 0.03
C GLU A 612 -20.36 -11.70 -0.54
N LYS A 613 -21.02 -12.32 -1.52
CA LYS A 613 -22.26 -11.79 -2.11
C LYS A 613 -23.40 -11.78 -1.10
N GLU A 614 -23.56 -12.86 -0.34
CA GLU A 614 -24.58 -12.92 0.72
C GLU A 614 -24.22 -12.00 1.89
N PHE A 615 -22.94 -11.83 2.23
CA PHE A 615 -22.48 -10.82 3.18
C PHE A 615 -22.90 -9.41 2.78
N ILE A 616 -22.62 -8.99 1.53
CA ILE A 616 -23.05 -7.66 1.03
C ILE A 616 -24.56 -7.51 1.10
N LYS A 617 -25.31 -8.54 0.70
CA LYS A 617 -26.79 -8.53 0.72
C LYS A 617 -27.33 -8.44 2.14
N PHE A 618 -26.74 -9.17 3.09
CA PHE A 618 -27.06 -9.08 4.50
C PHE A 618 -26.79 -7.68 5.04
N MET A 619 -25.62 -7.11 4.75
CA MET A 619 -25.25 -5.77 5.21
C MET A 619 -26.18 -4.70 4.65
N LYS A 620 -26.54 -4.75 3.35
CA LYS A 620 -27.54 -3.87 2.74
C LYS A 620 -28.88 -3.93 3.50
N ASN A 621 -29.40 -5.14 3.71
CA ASN A 621 -30.65 -5.35 4.43
C ASN A 621 -30.57 -4.87 5.90
N TYR A 622 -29.46 -5.11 6.58
CA TYR A 622 -29.25 -4.64 7.95
C TYR A 622 -29.23 -3.10 8.02
N THR A 623 -28.49 -2.44 7.12
CA THR A 623 -28.41 -0.97 7.09
C THR A 623 -29.74 -0.30 6.76
N GLU A 624 -30.59 -0.92 5.94
CA GLU A 624 -31.90 -0.36 5.56
C GLU A 624 -32.98 -0.60 6.61
N ASN A 625 -32.99 -1.78 7.25
CA ASN A 625 -34.14 -2.24 8.04
C ASN A 625 -33.86 -2.45 9.54
N SER A 626 -32.60 -2.62 9.96
CA SER A 626 -32.26 -3.07 11.32
C SER A 626 -31.21 -2.22 12.03
N MET A 627 -30.58 -1.26 11.35
CA MET A 627 -29.53 -0.42 11.93
C MET A 627 -30.10 0.56 12.97
N PRO A 628 -29.55 0.58 14.20
CA PRO A 628 -29.94 1.55 15.22
C PRO A 628 -29.65 3.00 14.82
N SER A 629 -30.44 3.96 15.31
CA SER A 629 -30.30 5.39 14.95
C SER A 629 -29.01 6.06 15.45
N TYR A 630 -28.37 5.46 16.44
CA TYR A 630 -27.11 5.91 17.05
C TYR A 630 -25.87 5.21 16.45
N MET A 631 -26.05 4.47 15.35
CA MET A 631 -24.99 3.74 14.66
C MET A 631 -24.90 4.20 13.20
N ASP A 632 -23.68 4.26 12.66
CA ASP A 632 -23.42 4.51 11.25
C ASP A 632 -22.36 3.52 10.75
N ILE A 633 -22.65 2.83 9.65
CA ILE A 633 -21.89 1.67 9.18
C ILE A 633 -21.42 1.89 7.75
N ALA A 634 -20.11 1.71 7.53
CA ALA A 634 -19.52 1.52 6.21
C ALA A 634 -18.96 0.11 6.11
N TYR A 635 -19.17 -0.58 4.99
CA TYR A 635 -18.68 -1.93 4.78
C TYR A 635 -18.14 -2.10 3.37
N THR A 636 -17.18 -3.02 3.22
CA THR A 636 -16.59 -3.40 1.94
C THR A 636 -16.26 -4.89 1.96
N SER A 637 -16.32 -5.48 0.78
CA SER A 637 -15.82 -6.83 0.50
C SER A 637 -14.95 -6.75 -0.75
N GLU A 638 -13.97 -7.65 -0.90
CA GLU A 638 -13.02 -7.62 -2.02
C GLU A 638 -13.72 -7.63 -3.39
N ARG A 639 -14.84 -8.34 -3.55
CA ARG A 639 -15.64 -8.33 -4.80
C ARG A 639 -16.45 -7.06 -5.05
N SER A 640 -16.72 -6.24 -4.01
CA SER A 640 -17.66 -5.12 -4.10
C SER A 640 -17.26 -4.07 -5.14
N ILE A 641 -15.96 -3.88 -5.37
CA ILE A 641 -15.45 -2.96 -6.39
C ILE A 641 -15.82 -3.42 -7.80
N GLU A 642 -15.67 -4.73 -8.07
CA GLU A 642 -16.02 -5.31 -9.37
C GLU A 642 -17.53 -5.26 -9.60
N ASP A 643 -18.33 -5.63 -8.59
CA ASP A 643 -19.79 -5.61 -8.65
C ASP A 643 -20.36 -4.18 -8.87
N GLU A 644 -19.81 -3.16 -8.20
CA GLU A 644 -20.26 -1.77 -8.37
C GLU A 644 -19.83 -1.18 -9.72
N LEU A 645 -18.67 -1.58 -10.27
CA LEU A 645 -18.28 -1.20 -11.64
C LEU A 645 -19.28 -1.75 -12.67
N ASP A 646 -19.63 -3.03 -12.56
CA ASP A 646 -20.58 -3.69 -13.46
C ASP A 646 -21.99 -3.08 -13.34
N ARG A 647 -22.41 -2.68 -12.13
CA ARG A 647 -23.71 -2.02 -11.91
C ARG A 647 -23.80 -0.65 -12.59
N GLU A 648 -22.77 0.18 -12.46
CA GLU A 648 -22.73 1.51 -13.09
C GLU A 648 -22.78 1.38 -14.62
N THR A 649 -22.00 0.44 -15.19
CA THR A 649 -22.04 0.19 -16.64
C THR A 649 -23.44 -0.19 -17.12
N GLN A 650 -24.18 -1.05 -16.41
CA GLN A 650 -25.54 -1.44 -16.83
C GLN A 650 -26.53 -0.27 -16.79
N SER A 651 -26.38 0.67 -15.85
CA SER A 651 -27.25 1.86 -15.76
C SER A 651 -27.08 2.78 -16.96
N ASP A 652 -25.84 2.96 -17.43
CA ASP A 652 -25.50 3.88 -18.51
C ASP A 652 -25.90 3.39 -19.91
N VAL A 653 -26.08 2.07 -20.10
CA VAL A 653 -26.53 1.48 -21.38
C VAL A 653 -27.79 2.17 -21.91
N SER A 654 -28.74 2.51 -21.03
CA SER A 654 -30.01 3.13 -21.42
C SER A 654 -29.81 4.55 -22.00
N THR A 655 -29.03 5.39 -21.33
CA THR A 655 -28.70 6.75 -21.78
C THR A 655 -27.91 6.71 -23.09
N ILE A 656 -26.99 5.75 -23.24
CA ILE A 656 -26.23 5.54 -24.47
C ILE A 656 -27.17 5.23 -25.65
N LEU A 657 -28.11 4.30 -25.49
CA LEU A 657 -29.09 3.96 -26.54
C LEU A 657 -29.95 5.17 -26.96
N VAL A 658 -30.37 6.01 -26.00
CA VAL A 658 -31.11 7.24 -26.29
C VAL A 658 -30.25 8.23 -27.10
N SER A 659 -28.98 8.39 -26.74
CA SER A 659 -28.07 9.27 -27.48
C SER A 659 -27.86 8.81 -28.92
N TYR A 660 -27.69 7.50 -29.15
CA TYR A 660 -27.61 6.92 -30.49
C TYR A 660 -28.90 7.16 -31.28
N PHE A 661 -30.06 6.98 -30.66
CA PHE A 661 -31.34 7.25 -31.33
C PHE A 661 -31.47 8.70 -31.80
N ILE A 662 -31.16 9.67 -30.94
CA ILE A 662 -31.20 11.10 -31.28
C ILE A 662 -30.22 11.43 -32.41
N MET A 663 -29.01 10.88 -32.34
CA MET A 663 -27.99 11.06 -33.36
C MET A 663 -28.42 10.47 -34.72
N PHE A 664 -29.03 9.28 -34.73
CA PHE A 664 -29.54 8.67 -35.95
C PHE A 664 -30.69 9.47 -36.56
N ALA A 665 -31.58 10.00 -35.71
CA ALA A 665 -32.64 10.90 -36.15
C ALA A 665 -32.06 12.18 -36.79
N TYR A 666 -31.05 12.79 -36.16
CA TYR A 666 -30.35 13.95 -36.70
C TYR A 666 -29.72 13.68 -38.08
N ILE A 667 -28.99 12.57 -38.24
CA ILE A 667 -28.34 12.19 -39.50
C ILE A 667 -29.39 11.95 -40.60
N SER A 668 -30.46 11.24 -40.26
CA SER A 668 -31.54 10.92 -41.22
C SER A 668 -32.28 12.18 -41.71
N ILE A 669 -32.44 13.18 -40.84
CA ILE A 669 -33.10 14.45 -41.16
C ILE A 669 -32.15 15.40 -41.92
N SER A 670 -30.90 15.54 -41.48
CA SER A 670 -29.94 16.52 -42.03
C SER A 670 -29.46 16.20 -43.44
N LEU A 671 -29.49 14.93 -43.86
CA LEU A 671 -29.17 14.50 -45.23
C LEU A 671 -30.31 14.75 -46.24
N GLY A 672 -31.52 15.07 -45.77
CA GLY A 672 -32.68 15.37 -46.60
C GLY A 672 -32.72 16.83 -47.06
N ARG A 673 -33.11 17.09 -48.32
CA ARG A 673 -33.45 18.43 -48.79
C ARG A 673 -34.96 18.61 -48.76
N PHE A 674 -35.45 19.47 -47.86
CA PHE A 674 -36.87 19.73 -47.73
C PHE A 674 -37.30 20.88 -48.64
N THR A 675 -38.04 20.55 -49.71
CA THR A 675 -38.59 21.57 -50.63
C THR A 675 -40.00 22.01 -50.22
N SER A 676 -40.79 21.12 -49.61
CA SER A 676 -42.16 21.39 -49.14
C SER A 676 -42.62 20.41 -48.05
N PHE A 677 -43.47 20.87 -47.12
CA PHE A 677 -44.00 20.06 -46.01
C PHE A 677 -44.82 18.85 -46.47
N SER A 678 -45.57 18.96 -47.58
CA SER A 678 -46.39 17.86 -48.11
C SER A 678 -45.58 16.77 -48.81
N ARG A 679 -44.31 17.05 -49.16
CA ARG A 679 -43.37 16.09 -49.78
C ARG A 679 -42.28 15.63 -48.81
N LEU A 680 -42.39 15.97 -47.53
CA LEU A 680 -41.37 15.68 -46.51
C LEU A 680 -40.92 14.22 -46.52
N LEU A 681 -41.85 13.25 -46.49
CA LEU A 681 -41.54 11.81 -46.47
C LEU A 681 -41.03 11.27 -47.81
N ILE A 682 -41.24 12.00 -48.92
CA ILE A 682 -40.84 11.59 -50.28
C ILE A 682 -39.44 12.14 -50.58
N ASP A 683 -39.17 13.38 -50.18
CA ASP A 683 -37.89 14.07 -50.37
C ASP A 683 -36.87 13.68 -49.28
N SER A 684 -37.33 13.11 -48.14
CA SER A 684 -36.47 12.65 -47.06
C SER A 684 -35.65 11.43 -47.49
N LYS A 685 -34.33 11.58 -47.55
CA LYS A 685 -33.37 10.49 -47.87
C LYS A 685 -33.07 9.61 -46.65
N ILE A 686 -34.11 9.24 -45.90
CA ILE A 686 -34.00 8.47 -44.65
C ILE A 686 -33.32 7.11 -44.91
N THR A 687 -33.61 6.46 -46.03
CA THR A 687 -32.97 5.18 -46.41
C THR A 687 -31.46 5.29 -46.58
N LEU A 688 -30.98 6.44 -47.06
CA LEU A 688 -29.56 6.72 -47.24
C LEU A 688 -28.88 7.00 -45.88
N GLY A 689 -29.54 7.78 -45.02
CA GLY A 689 -29.07 8.05 -43.66
C GLY A 689 -29.01 6.80 -42.79
N LEU A 690 -30.08 5.99 -42.79
CA LEU A 690 -30.12 4.70 -42.08
C LEU A 690 -29.12 3.69 -42.66
N GLY A 691 -28.99 3.63 -43.99
CA GLY A 691 -28.00 2.77 -44.64
C GLY A 691 -26.56 3.15 -44.26
N GLY A 692 -26.26 4.46 -44.21
CA GLY A 692 -24.98 4.97 -43.75
C GLY A 692 -24.65 4.59 -42.30
N VAL A 693 -25.59 4.81 -41.39
CA VAL A 693 -25.46 4.40 -39.97
C VAL A 693 -25.25 2.89 -39.84
N PHE A 694 -26.00 2.08 -40.60
CA PHE A 694 -25.88 0.63 -40.55
C PHE A 694 -24.50 0.15 -41.02
N ILE A 695 -23.94 0.75 -42.07
CA ILE A 695 -22.59 0.43 -42.57
C ILE A 695 -21.53 0.75 -41.50
N VAL A 696 -21.67 1.90 -40.82
CA VAL A 696 -20.78 2.29 -39.72
C VAL A 696 -20.85 1.27 -38.57
N LEU A 697 -22.05 0.88 -38.12
CA LEU A 697 -22.21 -0.13 -37.06
C LEU A 697 -21.68 -1.50 -37.49
N ALA A 698 -21.90 -1.89 -38.75
CA ALA A 698 -21.34 -3.12 -39.31
C ALA A 698 -19.81 -3.12 -39.27
N SER A 699 -19.16 -1.97 -39.49
CA SER A 699 -17.70 -1.86 -39.40
C SER A 699 -17.18 -2.08 -37.97
N VAL A 700 -17.89 -1.59 -36.96
CA VAL A 700 -17.58 -1.83 -35.53
C VAL A 700 -17.69 -3.31 -35.21
N VAL A 701 -18.79 -3.95 -35.63
CA VAL A 701 -19.02 -5.40 -35.47
C VAL A 701 -17.91 -6.22 -36.15
N CYS A 702 -17.51 -5.85 -37.36
CA CYS A 702 -16.41 -6.53 -38.06
C CYS A 702 -15.08 -6.37 -37.33
N SER A 703 -14.78 -5.17 -36.82
CA SER A 703 -13.55 -4.90 -36.07
C SER A 703 -13.47 -5.76 -34.80
N VAL A 704 -14.52 -5.71 -33.97
CA VAL A 704 -14.60 -6.53 -32.75
C VAL A 704 -14.54 -8.03 -33.11
N GLY A 705 -15.21 -8.45 -34.18
CA GLY A 705 -15.16 -9.83 -34.65
C GLY A 705 -13.79 -10.30 -35.11
N ILE A 706 -13.01 -9.48 -35.82
CA ILE A 706 -11.62 -9.80 -36.19
C ILE A 706 -10.75 -10.00 -34.95
N PHE A 707 -10.87 -9.11 -33.96
CA PHE A 707 -10.12 -9.26 -32.70
C PHE A 707 -10.62 -10.45 -31.87
N GLY A 708 -11.90 -10.80 -31.96
CA GLY A 708 -12.44 -12.04 -31.41
C GLY A 708 -11.83 -13.29 -32.05
N TYR A 709 -11.62 -13.31 -33.38
CA TYR A 709 -10.89 -14.41 -34.02
C TYR A 709 -9.41 -14.47 -33.64
N ALA A 710 -8.81 -13.32 -33.31
CA ALA A 710 -7.43 -13.22 -32.85
C ALA A 710 -7.27 -13.53 -31.35
N ASP A 711 -8.36 -13.92 -30.66
CA ASP A 711 -8.40 -14.19 -29.22
C ASP A 711 -7.86 -13.03 -28.36
N VAL A 712 -8.12 -11.79 -28.79
CA VAL A 712 -7.79 -10.59 -28.03
C VAL A 712 -8.98 -10.22 -27.16
N PRO A 713 -8.83 -10.18 -25.82
CA PRO A 713 -9.93 -9.81 -24.93
C PRO A 713 -10.35 -8.37 -25.17
N ALA A 714 -11.67 -8.14 -25.20
CA ALA A 714 -12.26 -6.82 -25.28
C ALA A 714 -12.53 -6.26 -23.88
N THR A 715 -12.51 -4.94 -23.76
CA THR A 715 -12.81 -4.22 -22.52
C THR A 715 -14.17 -3.54 -22.62
N MET A 716 -14.79 -3.21 -21.48
CA MET A 716 -16.04 -2.43 -21.47
C MET A 716 -15.89 -1.06 -22.15
N ILE A 717 -14.72 -0.42 -22.00
CA ILE A 717 -14.39 0.87 -22.63
C ILE A 717 -14.49 0.78 -24.17
N ILE A 718 -14.09 -0.35 -24.76
CA ILE A 718 -14.18 -0.56 -26.20
C ILE A 718 -15.65 -0.54 -26.66
N VAL A 719 -16.53 -1.22 -25.93
CA VAL A 719 -17.96 -1.31 -26.26
C VAL A 719 -18.65 0.05 -26.17
N GLU A 720 -18.22 0.91 -25.24
CA GLU A 720 -18.78 2.25 -25.03
C GLU A 720 -18.23 3.30 -26.00
N VAL A 721 -16.91 3.40 -26.14
CA VAL A 721 -16.25 4.55 -26.81
C VAL A 721 -16.07 4.34 -28.31
N ILE A 722 -15.75 3.11 -28.75
CA ILE A 722 -15.44 2.86 -30.17
C ILE A 722 -16.63 3.16 -31.09
N PRO A 723 -17.88 2.74 -30.80
CA PRO A 723 -18.97 3.01 -31.72
C PRO A 723 -19.26 4.52 -31.85
N PHE A 724 -19.03 5.32 -30.81
CA PHE A 724 -19.16 6.77 -30.88
C PHE A 724 -18.09 7.40 -31.77
N LEU A 725 -16.82 7.04 -31.58
CA LEU A 725 -15.70 7.55 -32.38
C LEU A 725 -15.83 7.19 -33.85
N VAL A 726 -16.12 5.91 -34.14
CA VAL A 726 -16.25 5.40 -35.51
C VAL A 726 -17.46 6.04 -36.19
N LEU A 727 -18.54 6.29 -35.45
CA LEU A 727 -19.71 6.94 -36.02
C LEU A 727 -19.50 8.41 -36.31
N ALA A 728 -18.83 9.17 -35.43
CA ALA A 728 -18.49 10.56 -35.70
C ALA A 728 -17.70 10.72 -37.02
N VAL A 729 -16.70 9.86 -37.25
CA VAL A 729 -15.91 9.88 -38.49
C VAL A 729 -16.69 9.32 -39.69
N GLY A 730 -17.41 8.21 -39.50
CA GLY A 730 -18.14 7.54 -40.58
C GLY A 730 -19.26 8.41 -41.15
N VAL A 731 -20.00 9.10 -40.28
CA VAL A 731 -21.11 9.98 -40.67
C VAL A 731 -20.62 11.20 -41.44
N ASP A 732 -19.49 11.79 -41.05
CA ASP A 732 -18.91 12.93 -41.77
C ASP A 732 -18.56 12.56 -43.22
N ASN A 733 -17.91 11.41 -43.42
CA ASN A 733 -17.58 10.91 -44.76
C ASN A 733 -18.83 10.66 -45.62
N ILE A 734 -19.88 10.09 -45.03
CA ILE A 734 -21.17 9.87 -45.73
C ILE A 734 -21.80 11.22 -46.07
N PHE A 735 -21.78 12.17 -45.14
CA PHE A 735 -22.39 13.48 -45.31
C PHE A 735 -21.73 14.27 -46.44
N ILE A 736 -20.39 14.28 -46.48
CA ILE A 736 -19.61 14.92 -47.55
C ILE A 736 -19.92 14.29 -48.91
N LEU A 737 -19.91 12.95 -49.02
CA LEU A 737 -20.17 12.24 -50.27
C LEU A 737 -21.58 12.55 -50.81
N VAL A 738 -22.58 12.44 -49.94
CA VAL A 738 -23.99 12.63 -50.31
C VAL A 738 -24.27 14.08 -50.67
N GLN A 739 -23.79 15.04 -49.89
CA GLN A 739 -24.00 16.46 -50.20
C GLN A 739 -23.34 16.87 -51.51
N THR A 740 -22.17 16.31 -51.82
CA THR A 740 -21.47 16.59 -53.08
C THR A 740 -22.25 16.03 -54.26
N SER A 741 -22.70 14.78 -54.18
CA SER A 741 -23.58 14.17 -55.20
C SER A 741 -24.89 14.97 -55.39
N GLN A 742 -25.42 15.60 -54.34
CA GLN A 742 -26.61 16.46 -54.44
C GLN A 742 -26.31 17.88 -54.97
N ARG A 743 -25.07 18.35 -54.90
CA ARG A 743 -24.65 19.68 -55.39
C ARG A 743 -24.27 19.63 -56.86
N GLU A 744 -23.66 18.54 -57.30
CA GLU A 744 -23.29 18.35 -58.70
C GLU A 744 -24.47 17.81 -59.50
N GLY A 745 -24.88 18.55 -60.53
CA GLY A 745 -25.86 18.06 -61.49
C GLY A 745 -25.29 16.92 -62.33
N ARG A 746 -26.17 15.97 -62.71
CA ARG A 746 -25.84 14.96 -63.72
C ARG A 746 -25.75 15.63 -65.09
N ARG A 747 -24.71 15.32 -65.87
CA ARG A 747 -24.61 15.78 -67.25
C ARG A 747 -25.67 15.08 -68.14
N PRO A 748 -26.16 15.72 -69.22
CA PRO A 748 -27.25 15.17 -70.03
C PRO A 748 -26.93 13.80 -70.68
N ASP A 749 -25.66 13.53 -70.95
CA ASP A 749 -25.17 12.33 -71.66
C ASP A 749 -24.53 11.28 -70.71
N GLU A 750 -24.58 11.53 -69.40
CA GLU A 750 -23.90 10.74 -68.37
C GLU A 750 -24.85 9.73 -67.71
N THR A 751 -24.41 8.48 -67.59
CA THR A 751 -25.15 7.43 -66.85
C THR A 751 -25.07 7.66 -65.34
N ILE A 752 -25.97 7.03 -64.57
CA ILE A 752 -25.94 7.14 -63.09
C ILE A 752 -24.62 6.59 -62.52
N ALA A 753 -24.05 5.55 -63.12
CA ALA A 753 -22.80 4.96 -62.67
C ALA A 753 -21.59 5.86 -62.94
N GLU A 754 -21.53 6.48 -64.12
CA GLU A 754 -20.51 7.48 -64.46
C GLU A 754 -20.62 8.72 -63.59
N HIS A 755 -21.84 9.20 -63.29
CA HIS A 755 -22.06 10.32 -62.39
C HIS A 755 -21.54 10.04 -60.96
N ILE A 756 -21.77 8.85 -60.43
CA ILE A 756 -21.25 8.44 -59.13
C ILE A 756 -19.72 8.31 -59.17
N GLY A 757 -19.14 7.73 -60.24
CA GLY A 757 -17.69 7.66 -60.46
C GLY A 757 -17.05 9.05 -60.49
N ARG A 758 -17.63 9.98 -61.26
CA ARG A 758 -17.19 11.37 -61.35
C ARG A 758 -17.29 12.12 -60.03
N THR A 759 -18.32 11.85 -59.22
CA THR A 759 -18.43 12.44 -57.88
C THR A 759 -17.37 11.87 -56.91
N LEU A 760 -17.03 10.59 -57.07
CA LEU A 760 -16.07 9.89 -56.22
C LEU A 760 -14.64 10.39 -56.43
N GLN A 761 -14.22 10.64 -57.68
CA GLN A 761 -12.85 11.11 -57.98
C GLN A 761 -12.49 12.45 -57.32
N VAL A 762 -13.42 13.40 -57.23
CA VAL A 762 -13.13 14.77 -56.77
C VAL A 762 -12.72 14.82 -55.29
N PHE A 763 -13.17 13.87 -54.47
CA PHE A 763 -13.02 13.96 -53.01
C PHE A 763 -12.43 12.74 -52.31
N TYR A 764 -12.46 11.54 -52.91
CA TYR A 764 -11.98 10.33 -52.21
C TYR A 764 -10.48 10.39 -51.91
N PHE A 765 -9.67 10.97 -52.79
CA PHE A 765 -8.25 11.21 -52.58
C PHE A 765 -7.98 12.18 -51.41
N ARG A 766 -8.68 13.33 -51.37
CA ARG A 766 -8.48 14.36 -50.33
C ARG A 766 -8.96 13.91 -48.94
N MET A 767 -10.05 13.14 -48.89
CA MET A 767 -10.64 12.64 -47.65
C MET A 767 -9.81 11.48 -47.05
N TYR A 768 -9.48 10.44 -47.83
CA TYR A 768 -8.85 9.23 -47.28
C TYR A 768 -7.34 9.39 -47.07
N LEU A 769 -6.62 10.06 -47.98
CA LEU A 769 -5.19 10.36 -47.79
C LEU A 769 -5.00 11.32 -46.60
N GLY A 770 -5.86 12.34 -46.47
CA GLY A 770 -5.85 13.27 -45.35
C GLY A 770 -6.13 12.58 -44.02
N ILE A 771 -7.21 11.79 -43.92
CA ILE A 771 -7.57 11.08 -42.68
C ILE A 771 -6.54 10.01 -42.31
N VAL A 772 -6.04 9.23 -43.28
CA VAL A 772 -5.06 8.16 -42.99
C VAL A 772 -3.70 8.74 -42.67
N LEU A 773 -3.19 9.73 -43.43
CA LEU A 773 -1.86 10.30 -43.15
C LEU A 773 -1.86 11.22 -41.93
N VAL A 774 -2.86 12.10 -41.79
CA VAL A 774 -2.96 12.99 -40.62
C VAL A 774 -3.40 12.19 -39.39
N GLY A 775 -4.31 11.22 -39.53
CA GLY A 775 -4.72 10.33 -38.43
C GLY A 775 -3.62 9.37 -38.00
N ALA A 776 -2.81 8.81 -38.92
CA ALA A 776 -1.64 8.00 -38.55
C ALA A 776 -0.52 8.87 -37.97
N ALA A 777 -0.26 10.06 -38.54
CA ALA A 777 0.69 11.01 -37.95
C ALA A 777 0.21 11.45 -36.56
N HIS A 778 -1.08 11.71 -36.38
CA HIS A 778 -1.62 12.13 -35.10
C HIS A 778 -1.72 10.97 -34.10
N GLY A 779 -2.06 9.75 -34.54
CA GLY A 779 -2.30 8.58 -33.67
C GLY A 779 -1.07 7.73 -33.36
N LEU A 780 -0.12 7.62 -34.29
CA LEU A 780 1.11 6.82 -34.11
C LEU A 780 2.32 7.68 -33.75
N ILE A 781 2.32 8.97 -34.11
CA ILE A 781 3.46 9.87 -33.83
C ILE A 781 3.06 10.89 -32.78
N PHE A 782 2.04 11.71 -33.03
CA PHE A 782 1.72 12.84 -32.14
C PHE A 782 1.11 12.40 -30.81
N LEU A 783 0.17 11.46 -30.79
CA LEU A 783 -0.55 11.02 -29.58
C LEU A 783 0.36 10.22 -28.63
N PRO A 784 1.22 9.29 -29.06
CA PRO A 784 2.16 8.61 -28.15
C PRO A 784 3.21 9.57 -27.61
N VAL A 785 3.66 10.54 -28.42
CA VAL A 785 4.57 11.60 -27.98
C VAL A 785 3.87 12.54 -27.00
N MET A 786 2.63 12.96 -27.26
CA MET A 786 1.82 13.77 -26.34
C MET A 786 1.47 13.01 -25.06
N LEU A 787 1.12 11.72 -25.13
CA LEU A 787 0.86 10.89 -23.95
C LEU A 787 2.15 10.65 -23.15
N SER A 788 3.32 10.63 -23.79
CA SER A 788 4.60 10.67 -23.09
C SER A 788 4.88 12.01 -22.40
N TYR A 789 4.27 13.11 -22.84
CA TYR A 789 4.47 14.46 -22.27
C TYR A 789 3.35 14.92 -21.32
N ILE A 790 2.11 14.48 -21.53
CA ILE A 790 0.85 14.89 -20.87
C ILE A 790 0.16 13.72 -20.16
N GLY A 791 0.59 12.47 -20.39
CA GLY A 791 0.14 11.33 -19.60
C GLY A 791 0.19 11.67 -18.12
N SER A 792 -0.93 11.41 -17.44
CA SER A 792 -1.21 11.77 -16.05
C SER A 792 0.09 11.91 -15.24
N PRO A 793 0.44 13.11 -14.74
CA PRO A 793 1.60 13.24 -13.90
C PRO A 793 1.40 12.24 -12.78
N VAL A 794 2.33 11.29 -12.67
CA VAL A 794 2.36 10.33 -11.56
C VAL A 794 2.11 11.17 -10.30
N ASN A 795 0.93 10.98 -9.68
CA ASN A 795 0.45 11.87 -8.64
C ASN A 795 1.57 11.93 -7.61
N LYS A 796 2.30 13.05 -7.54
CA LYS A 796 3.56 13.11 -6.80
C LYS A 796 3.31 12.92 -5.32
N GLN A 797 2.09 13.20 -4.86
CA GLN A 797 1.62 12.92 -3.51
C GLN A 797 1.31 11.43 -3.33
N LYS A 798 0.71 10.76 -4.33
CA LYS A 798 0.50 9.30 -4.32
C LYS A 798 1.80 8.51 -4.47
N LEU A 799 2.77 9.00 -5.25
CA LEU A 799 4.12 8.45 -5.41
C LEU A 799 5.02 8.78 -4.23
N ALA A 800 4.94 9.99 -3.66
CA ALA A 800 5.61 10.30 -2.40
C ALA A 800 5.01 9.46 -1.27
N ASN A 801 3.69 9.28 -1.20
CA ASN A 801 3.06 8.37 -0.24
C ASN A 801 3.41 6.91 -0.53
N HIS A 802 3.59 6.48 -1.79
CA HIS A 802 4.10 5.14 -2.15
C HIS A 802 5.59 4.97 -1.88
N MET A 803 6.40 6.03 -1.99
CA MET A 803 7.83 6.03 -1.70
C MET A 803 8.09 6.23 -0.21
N LEU A 804 7.19 6.85 0.53
CA LEU A 804 7.17 6.94 1.99
C LEU A 804 6.65 5.63 2.59
N ARG A 805 5.56 5.04 2.06
CA ARG A 805 5.17 3.64 2.36
C ARG A 805 6.25 2.66 1.92
N GLY A 806 6.90 2.89 0.79
CA GLY A 806 8.04 2.11 0.32
C GLY A 806 9.27 2.30 1.20
N LYS A 807 9.42 3.45 1.86
CA LYS A 807 10.48 3.70 2.85
C LYS A 807 10.17 3.11 4.22
N GLU A 808 8.92 3.12 4.65
CA GLU A 808 8.43 2.42 5.83
C GLU A 808 8.48 0.89 5.61
N MET A 809 8.25 0.42 4.38
CA MET A 809 8.36 -0.99 4.00
C MET A 809 9.80 -1.43 3.65
N THR A 810 10.75 -0.49 3.47
CA THR A 810 12.19 -0.82 3.47
C THR A 810 12.80 -0.92 4.87
N VAL A 811 11.99 -0.82 5.94
CA VAL A 811 12.34 -1.38 7.25
C VAL A 811 11.56 -2.68 7.49
N ALA A 812 11.56 -3.52 6.47
CA ALA A 812 11.43 -4.96 6.58
C ALA A 812 12.31 -5.58 5.48
N GLU A 813 13.58 -5.17 5.38
CA GLU A 813 14.56 -5.98 4.67
C GLU A 813 14.72 -7.30 5.44
N THR A 814 14.03 -8.32 4.93
CA THR A 814 14.39 -9.72 5.15
C THR A 814 15.84 -9.90 4.70
N SER A 815 16.74 -9.99 5.68
CA SER A 815 18.17 -10.14 5.42
C SER A 815 18.44 -11.44 4.67
N LEU A 816 18.86 -11.34 3.40
CA LEU A 816 19.48 -12.44 2.66
C LEU A 816 20.85 -12.76 3.27
N THR A 817 20.90 -13.64 4.27
CA THR A 817 22.18 -14.11 4.82
C THR A 817 22.85 -15.11 3.88
N ARG A 818 23.98 -14.72 3.30
CA ARG A 818 24.87 -15.62 2.53
C ARG A 818 25.57 -16.60 3.48
N VAL A 819 25.05 -17.82 3.61
CA VAL A 819 25.73 -18.89 4.37
C VAL A 819 26.70 -19.64 3.46
N ARG A 820 27.98 -19.71 3.87
CA ARG A 820 29.04 -20.42 3.13
C ARG A 820 29.10 -21.86 3.63
N HIS A 821 28.47 -22.79 2.92
CA HIS A 821 28.75 -24.22 3.05
C HIS A 821 29.61 -24.68 1.86
N GLY A 822 30.50 -25.64 2.10
CA GLY A 822 31.49 -26.12 1.13
C GLY A 822 30.97 -26.25 -0.31
N THR A 823 31.72 -25.65 -1.23
CA THR A 823 31.67 -25.78 -2.70
C THR A 823 30.32 -25.55 -3.42
N GLY A 824 29.37 -24.78 -2.86
CA GLY A 824 28.19 -24.35 -3.61
C GLY A 824 27.42 -23.19 -2.96
N HIS A 825 26.85 -22.30 -3.78
CA HIS A 825 25.98 -21.20 -3.32
C HIS A 825 24.50 -21.65 -3.33
N ARG A 826 23.79 -21.51 -2.21
CA ARG A 826 22.32 -21.55 -2.13
C ARG A 826 21.81 -20.37 -1.31
N TYR A 827 20.67 -19.83 -1.72
CA TYR A 827 19.95 -18.76 -1.04
C TYR A 827 18.81 -19.38 -0.21
N VAL A 828 18.57 -18.88 1.00
CA VAL A 828 17.50 -19.34 1.91
C VAL A 828 16.66 -18.12 2.29
N TYR A 829 15.33 -18.24 2.16
CA TYR A 829 14.35 -17.23 2.59
C TYR A 829 14.05 -17.39 4.08
N VAL A 830 13.98 -16.29 4.81
CA VAL A 830 13.42 -16.22 6.16
C VAL A 830 12.32 -15.17 6.11
N GLN A 831 11.08 -15.58 6.36
CA GLN A 831 9.90 -14.71 6.32
C GLN A 831 9.60 -14.23 7.75
N THR A 832 9.76 -12.93 8.00
CA THR A 832 9.24 -12.25 9.20
C THR A 832 7.93 -11.60 8.83
N VAL A 833 6.83 -12.10 9.40
CA VAL A 833 5.53 -11.42 9.41
C VAL A 833 5.64 -10.32 10.47
N ALA A 834 5.48 -9.06 10.06
CA ALA A 834 5.47 -7.89 10.93
C ALA A 834 4.05 -7.60 11.43
#